data_AF-A0A520ERM1-F1
#
_entry.id   AF-A0A520ERM1-F1
#
_cell.length_a   1.000
_cell.length_b   1.000
_cell.length_c   1.000
_cell.angle_alpha   90.00
_cell.angle_beta   90.00
_cell.angle_gamma   90.00
#
_symmetry.space_group_name_H-M   'P 1'
#
loop_
_entity.id
_entity.type
_entity.pdbx_description
1 polymer ?
#
loop_
_entity_poly.entity_id
_entity_poly.type
_entity_poly.pdbx_seq_one_letter_code
_entity_poly.pdbx_strand_id
1 'polypeptide(L)'
;PWTPPGVSVRRRAAVPTMLAAALTVSGPGLPARWRRAWWALLLAFVPIHLVVSTVVPARSLLGLAVGWLVGAIIVLLVGTPALEVPLDAAVRLFRSRGVDVRSFTVVRPAGPGPLVLNAHTPDADVVVELYGQNQRSGGALRQFWRWITRRGSETAPLHASMRRAVEHRALMGLAIKSMNAAGSDPLAVAALDRGWTLYAHSQPIGDPIEAELDDAALRALWSALNTLHENQISHGDLHRGELRLHNGAALFCGFGHAELGASDAQMQSDVAQLLLTTADLFGSHRAVATAVEVLGIDVVIAASGRLTKSAIPLRVRQSVADAGKTMKSVRLEVLDQTGAARIEAEQVTRFSRNQIISLVLLIGLVYVAYPFISAVPAFVVELGSVDWWWALLGLAVSALTYIGAGAALWACAFGKVSFRNLTIMQVANTFAATTTPAGVGGLALSVRFLQKGGLGTVRATAAVALQQSVQVITHVSLLIFFSVVAGTSSGLSNMVPGNTVLYLIAGVAFGVVGTFMFVPKLRLWLKVAVRPQVAEVLTELGELARDPKRFSIIILGCAATTLGAALALWASVEAFGGGTTFVTVTVVTMIGGTLASAAPTPGGVGAVEAALIGGLAAFGLPASIAVPSVLLYRVLTCWLPVFLGWPTLRWLTKHDMV
;
A
#
# COMPACT_ATOMS: atom_id res chain seq x y z
N PRO A 1 18.45 -27.94 28.32
CA PRO A 1 19.30 -27.04 29.12
C PRO A 1 18.47 -25.90 29.71
N TRP A 2 18.10 -26.07 30.97
CA TRP A 2 17.15 -25.26 31.73
C TRP A 2 17.72 -23.89 32.09
N THR A 3 17.22 -22.81 31.47
CA THR A 3 17.39 -21.45 31.98
C THR A 3 16.25 -21.12 32.96
N PRO A 4 16.53 -20.54 34.14
CA PRO A 4 15.50 -20.26 35.13
C PRO A 4 14.44 -19.29 34.59
N PRO A 5 13.16 -19.43 34.98
CA PRO A 5 12.02 -18.69 34.43
C PRO A 5 12.10 -17.15 34.60
N GLY A 6 13.01 -16.64 35.44
CA GLY A 6 13.25 -15.20 35.60
C GLY A 6 14.15 -14.55 34.55
N VAL A 7 14.98 -15.32 33.83
CA VAL A 7 16.01 -14.76 32.91
C VAL A 7 15.44 -14.49 31.51
N SER A 8 14.49 -15.31 31.05
CA SER A 8 13.80 -15.10 29.77
C SER A 8 12.81 -13.91 29.82
N VAL A 9 12.25 -13.62 31.00
CA VAL A 9 11.31 -12.51 31.22
C VAL A 9 12.03 -11.16 31.27
N ARG A 10 13.22 -11.07 31.88
CA ARG A 10 14.03 -9.82 31.90
C ARG A 10 14.51 -9.40 30.50
N ARG A 11 14.84 -10.35 29.62
CA ARG A 11 15.27 -10.04 28.25
C ARG A 11 14.17 -9.42 27.39
N ARG A 12 12.89 -9.77 27.63
CA ARG A 12 11.76 -9.28 26.82
C ARG A 12 11.43 -7.80 27.07
N ALA A 13 11.68 -7.27 28.27
CA ALA A 13 11.49 -5.85 28.59
C ALA A 13 12.69 -4.96 28.22
N ALA A 14 13.88 -5.53 28.09
CA ALA A 14 15.10 -4.78 27.77
C ALA A 14 15.13 -4.25 26.32
N VAL A 15 14.53 -5.00 25.38
CA VAL A 15 14.50 -4.65 23.96
C VAL A 15 13.83 -3.29 23.68
N PRO A 16 12.59 -3.01 24.14
CA PRO A 16 11.96 -1.71 23.90
C PRO A 16 12.73 -0.56 24.56
N THR A 17 13.35 -0.77 25.72
CA THR A 17 14.18 0.24 26.38
C THR A 17 15.43 0.59 25.58
N MET A 18 16.16 -0.42 25.10
CA MET A 18 17.35 -0.21 24.27
C MET A 18 17.01 0.46 22.93
N LEU A 19 15.92 0.04 22.29
CA LEU A 19 15.47 0.63 21.03
C LEU A 19 14.99 2.07 21.20
N ALA A 20 14.24 2.38 22.26
CA ALA A 20 13.82 3.75 22.58
C ALA A 20 15.02 4.65 22.87
N ALA A 21 16.01 4.18 23.64
CA ALA A 21 17.24 4.91 23.91
C ALA A 21 18.03 5.16 22.62
N ALA A 22 18.27 4.13 21.80
CA ALA A 22 18.99 4.25 20.54
C ALA A 22 18.29 5.21 19.56
N LEU A 23 16.95 5.14 19.46
CA LEU A 23 16.16 6.01 18.59
C LEU A 23 16.16 7.47 19.09
N THR A 24 16.23 7.69 20.40
CA THR A 24 16.31 9.03 20.99
C THR A 24 17.69 9.64 20.76
N VAL A 25 18.77 8.87 20.96
CA VAL A 25 20.16 9.30 20.74
C VAL A 25 20.44 9.59 19.26
N SER A 26 19.95 8.74 18.35
CA SER A 26 20.10 8.95 16.90
C SER A 26 19.10 9.96 16.32
N GLY A 27 18.07 10.34 17.09
CA GLY A 27 16.98 11.22 16.67
C GLY A 27 17.38 12.59 16.09
N PRO A 28 18.44 13.27 16.60
CA PRO A 28 18.95 14.51 16.02
C PRO A 28 19.58 14.36 14.62
N GLY A 29 20.15 13.18 14.31
CA GLY A 29 20.76 12.88 13.01
C GLY A 29 19.78 12.28 11.98
N LEU A 30 18.54 11.97 12.40
CA LEU A 30 17.52 11.35 11.56
C LEU A 30 16.53 12.39 11.01
N PRO A 31 16.11 12.27 9.73
CA PRO A 31 15.05 13.10 9.17
C PRO A 31 13.74 12.99 9.97
N ALA A 32 13.05 14.11 10.19
CA ALA A 32 11.84 14.17 11.02
C ALA A 32 10.71 13.21 10.61
N ARG A 33 10.61 12.85 9.32
CA ARG A 33 9.63 11.85 8.83
C ARG A 33 9.97 10.44 9.29
N TRP A 34 11.25 10.05 9.20
CA TRP A 34 11.71 8.74 9.62
C TRP A 34 11.75 8.60 11.13
N ARG A 35 12.17 9.64 11.85
CA ARG A 35 12.03 9.68 13.31
C ARG A 35 10.59 9.38 13.72
N ARG A 36 9.60 10.05 13.12
CA ARG A 36 8.18 9.78 13.38
C ARG A 36 7.75 8.36 12.98
N ALA A 37 8.20 7.85 11.83
CA ALA A 37 7.87 6.49 11.39
C ALA A 37 8.43 5.42 12.32
N TRP A 38 9.69 5.55 12.74
CA TRP A 38 10.34 4.64 13.69
C TRP A 38 9.70 4.71 15.07
N TRP A 39 9.38 5.91 15.56
CA TRP A 39 8.63 6.06 16.81
C TRP A 39 7.23 5.46 16.72
N ALA A 40 6.53 5.63 15.59
CA ALA A 40 5.23 5.02 15.37
C ALA A 40 5.31 3.49 15.32
N LEU A 41 6.33 2.92 14.66
CA LEU A 41 6.56 1.47 14.61
C LEU A 41 6.89 0.90 16.00
N LEU A 42 7.73 1.61 16.75
CA LEU A 42 8.12 1.24 18.11
C LEU A 42 6.96 1.36 19.11
N LEU A 43 6.06 2.35 18.94
CA LEU A 43 4.82 2.46 19.71
C LEU A 43 3.79 1.41 19.29
N ALA A 44 3.70 1.09 17.99
CA ALA A 44 2.82 0.03 17.47
C ALA A 44 3.24 -1.37 17.95
N PHE A 45 4.49 -1.54 18.38
CA PHE A 45 4.94 -2.76 19.04
C PHE A 45 4.19 -3.04 20.35
N VAL A 46 3.75 -2.01 21.09
CA VAL A 46 3.03 -2.13 22.37
C VAL A 46 1.70 -2.91 22.23
N PRO A 47 0.76 -2.56 21.33
CA PRO A 47 -0.47 -3.31 21.14
C PRO A 47 -0.24 -4.69 20.50
N ILE A 48 0.77 -4.87 19.65
CA ILE A 48 1.10 -6.19 19.09
C ILE A 48 1.54 -7.15 20.20
N HIS A 49 2.38 -6.67 21.13
CA HIS A 49 2.82 -7.47 22.26
C HIS A 49 1.72 -7.78 23.27
N LEU A 50 0.67 -6.93 23.33
CA LEU A 50 -0.54 -7.16 24.12
C LEU A 50 -1.29 -8.43 23.66
N VAL A 51 -1.25 -8.73 22.36
CA VAL A 51 -1.96 -9.87 21.75
C VAL A 51 -1.14 -11.17 21.85
N VAL A 52 0.19 -11.07 21.74
CA VAL A 52 1.08 -12.25 21.64
C VAL A 52 1.59 -12.73 23.00
N SER A 53 1.62 -11.86 24.01
CA SER A 53 2.33 -12.11 25.26
C SER A 53 1.51 -11.59 26.43
N THR A 54 1.18 -12.47 27.39
CA THR A 54 0.48 -12.19 28.66
C THR A 54 1.21 -11.23 29.62
N VAL A 55 2.07 -10.36 29.09
CA VAL A 55 2.86 -9.38 29.83
C VAL A 55 2.04 -8.11 30.01
N VAL A 56 1.99 -7.63 31.25
CA VAL A 56 1.29 -6.40 31.65
C VAL A 56 1.79 -5.21 30.80
N PRO A 57 0.92 -4.51 30.04
CA PRO A 57 1.30 -3.42 29.13
C PRO A 57 2.05 -2.27 29.82
N ALA A 58 1.85 -2.09 31.13
CA ALA A 58 2.60 -1.15 31.95
C ALA A 58 4.13 -1.34 31.88
N ARG A 59 4.63 -2.56 31.72
CA ARG A 59 6.08 -2.84 31.67
C ARG A 59 6.72 -2.36 30.37
N SER A 60 6.04 -2.54 29.24
CA SER A 60 6.53 -2.06 27.94
C SER A 60 6.51 -0.54 27.87
N LEU A 61 5.46 0.10 28.38
CA LEU A 61 5.37 1.56 28.47
C LEU A 61 6.45 2.15 29.38
N LEU A 62 6.69 1.55 30.54
CA LEU A 62 7.76 1.95 31.44
C LEU A 62 9.14 1.77 30.79
N GLY A 63 9.36 0.65 30.08
CA GLY A 63 10.59 0.42 29.34
C GLY A 63 10.85 1.48 28.26
N LEU A 64 9.82 1.89 27.52
CA LEU A 64 9.88 2.97 26.53
C LEU A 64 10.18 4.33 27.17
N ALA A 65 9.52 4.66 28.27
CA ALA A 65 9.73 5.92 28.98
C ALA A 65 11.15 6.02 29.55
N VAL A 66 11.66 4.94 30.17
CA VAL A 66 13.04 4.87 30.68
C VAL A 66 14.04 4.97 29.53
N GLY A 67 13.82 4.26 28.43
CA GLY A 67 14.71 4.33 27.25
C GLY A 67 14.76 5.74 26.66
N TRP A 68 13.60 6.39 26.53
CA TRP A 68 13.52 7.79 26.09
C TRP A 68 14.27 8.74 27.03
N LEU A 69 14.06 8.61 28.35
CA LEU A 69 14.72 9.46 29.35
C LEU A 69 16.24 9.30 29.29
N VAL A 70 16.74 8.07 29.28
CA VAL A 70 18.19 7.78 29.17
C VAL A 70 18.75 8.37 27.87
N GLY A 71 18.06 8.17 26.75
CA GLY A 71 18.50 8.74 25.48
C GLY A 71 18.48 10.28 25.47
N ALA A 72 17.50 10.90 26.11
CA ALA A 72 17.42 12.36 26.25
C ALA A 72 18.56 12.91 27.11
N ILE A 73 18.91 12.23 28.21
CA ILE A 73 20.07 12.58 29.05
C ILE A 73 21.38 12.46 28.26
N ILE A 74 21.56 11.41 27.45
CA ILE A 74 22.74 11.27 26.59
C ILE A 74 22.84 12.42 25.59
N VAL A 75 21.73 12.77 24.93
CA VAL A 75 21.70 13.91 23.98
C VAL A 75 21.98 15.24 24.69
N LEU A 76 21.49 15.40 25.93
CA LEU A 76 21.76 16.59 26.74
C LEU A 76 23.24 16.69 27.13
N LEU A 77 23.88 15.58 27.51
CA LEU A 77 25.28 15.54 27.95
C LEU A 77 26.28 15.65 26.78
N VAL A 78 26.01 14.97 25.66
CA VAL A 78 26.87 14.98 24.47
C VAL A 78 26.64 16.23 23.62
N GLY A 79 25.46 16.85 23.74
CA GLY A 79 25.01 17.93 22.89
C GLY A 79 24.52 17.44 21.53
N THR A 80 23.68 18.23 20.88
CA THR A 80 23.41 18.07 19.45
C THR A 80 24.49 18.83 18.68
N PRO A 81 25.01 18.30 17.57
CA PRO A 81 25.97 19.06 16.76
C PRO A 81 25.28 20.35 16.29
N ALA A 82 25.70 21.47 16.86
CA ALA A 82 25.26 22.78 16.40
C ALA A 82 25.68 22.92 14.93
N LEU A 83 24.69 23.04 14.05
CA LEU A 83 24.90 23.34 12.63
C LEU A 83 25.30 24.82 12.52
N GLU A 84 26.47 25.18 13.05
CA GLU A 84 27.10 26.45 12.69
C GLU A 84 27.32 26.43 11.17
N VAL A 85 26.72 27.41 10.50
CA VAL A 85 26.84 27.60 9.06
C VAL A 85 28.21 28.25 8.83
N PRO A 86 29.12 27.65 8.04
CA PRO A 86 30.49 28.14 7.87
C PRO A 86 30.56 29.35 6.92
N LEU A 87 29.93 30.46 7.30
CA LEU A 87 29.87 31.69 6.50
C LEU A 87 31.25 32.29 6.28
N ASP A 88 32.13 32.24 7.28
CA ASP A 88 33.50 32.77 7.14
C ASP A 88 34.30 32.03 6.06
N ALA A 89 34.10 30.71 5.94
CA ALA A 89 34.72 29.92 4.89
C ALA A 89 34.16 30.29 3.50
N ALA A 90 32.86 30.57 3.41
CA ALA A 90 32.24 31.07 2.19
C ALA A 90 32.79 32.45 1.79
N VAL A 91 32.94 33.40 2.73
CA VAL A 91 33.54 34.72 2.46
C VAL A 91 34.98 34.58 1.97
N ARG A 92 35.80 33.73 2.62
CA ARG A 92 37.18 33.49 2.17
C ARG A 92 37.24 32.92 0.75
N LEU A 93 36.32 32.01 0.42
CA LEU A 93 36.20 31.45 -0.93
C LEU A 93 35.89 32.56 -1.96
N PHE A 94 34.90 33.41 -1.71
CA PHE A 94 34.56 34.51 -2.61
C PHE A 94 35.72 35.50 -2.77
N ARG A 95 36.38 35.87 -1.66
CA ARG A 95 37.54 36.75 -1.69
C ARG A 95 38.70 36.17 -2.53
N SER A 96 38.95 34.86 -2.43
CA SER A 96 39.96 34.18 -3.26
C SER A 96 39.65 34.19 -4.76
N ARG A 97 38.38 34.45 -5.12
CA ARG A 97 37.88 34.56 -6.50
C ARG A 97 37.72 36.02 -6.95
N GLY A 98 38.18 36.98 -6.14
CA GLY A 98 38.06 38.41 -6.44
C GLY A 98 36.68 39.01 -6.15
N VAL A 99 35.81 38.29 -5.44
CA VAL A 99 34.46 38.75 -5.08
C VAL A 99 34.44 39.16 -3.61
N ASP A 100 34.22 40.44 -3.32
CA ASP A 100 34.13 40.93 -1.94
C ASP A 100 32.68 40.92 -1.45
N VAL A 101 32.38 40.10 -0.45
CA VAL A 101 31.02 39.95 0.11
C VAL A 101 30.90 40.83 1.34
N ARG A 102 29.97 41.80 1.32
CA ARG A 102 29.73 42.74 2.42
C ARG A 102 28.82 42.15 3.49
N SER A 103 27.77 41.43 3.07
CA SER A 103 26.78 40.85 3.97
C SER A 103 26.03 39.69 3.30
N PHE A 104 25.41 38.85 4.12
CA PHE A 104 24.48 37.82 3.67
C PHE A 104 23.08 38.10 4.19
N THR A 105 22.08 37.95 3.31
CA THR A 105 20.67 37.97 3.68
C THR A 105 20.06 36.59 3.46
N VAL A 106 19.35 36.06 4.46
CA VAL A 106 18.68 34.76 4.32
C VAL A 106 17.46 34.91 3.42
N VAL A 107 17.52 34.31 2.22
CA VAL A 107 16.39 34.25 1.29
C VAL A 107 15.45 33.09 1.68
N ARG A 108 16.03 31.94 2.03
CA ARG A 108 15.27 30.77 2.46
C ARG A 108 16.02 30.02 3.56
N PRO A 109 15.43 29.81 4.76
CA PRO A 109 16.06 29.09 5.84
C PRO A 109 16.30 27.62 5.49
N ALA A 110 17.29 27.01 6.15
CA ALA A 110 17.61 25.59 5.98
C ALA A 110 16.39 24.71 6.33
N GLY A 111 16.01 23.81 5.43
CA GLY A 111 14.86 22.92 5.60
C GLY A 111 15.05 21.60 4.86
N PRO A 112 14.05 21.11 4.11
CA PRO A 112 14.19 19.94 3.24
C PRO A 112 15.11 20.16 2.03
N GLY A 113 15.42 21.42 1.69
CA GLY A 113 16.34 21.86 0.64
C GLY A 113 17.39 22.83 1.20
N PRO A 114 18.28 23.38 0.35
CA PRO A 114 19.42 24.19 0.80
C PRO A 114 18.97 25.44 1.55
N LEU A 115 19.86 25.88 2.46
CA LEU A 115 19.87 27.24 2.97
C LEU A 115 20.23 28.15 1.79
N VAL A 116 19.35 29.09 1.43
CA VAL A 116 19.59 30.01 0.32
C VAL A 116 19.87 31.38 0.91
N LEU A 117 21.04 31.92 0.60
CA LEU A 117 21.51 33.23 1.02
C LEU A 117 21.69 34.11 -0.21
N ASN A 118 21.42 35.40 -0.06
CA ASN A 118 21.86 36.41 -1.01
C ASN A 118 23.14 37.04 -0.44
N ALA A 119 24.23 36.97 -1.20
CA ALA A 119 25.51 37.58 -0.87
C ALA A 119 25.58 38.94 -1.57
N HIS A 120 25.61 40.01 -0.78
CA HIS A 120 25.69 41.37 -1.29
C HIS A 120 27.13 41.71 -1.63
N THR A 121 27.38 42.00 -2.91
CA THR A 121 28.70 42.40 -3.42
C THR A 121 28.62 43.81 -4.03
N PRO A 122 29.75 44.52 -4.22
CA PRO A 122 29.77 45.84 -4.85
C PRO A 122 29.25 45.84 -6.30
N ASP A 123 29.47 44.76 -7.04
CA ASP A 123 29.19 44.68 -8.47
C ASP A 123 27.78 44.14 -8.74
N ALA A 124 27.50 42.93 -8.24
CA ALA A 124 26.22 42.27 -8.42
C ALA A 124 25.96 41.27 -7.29
N ASP A 125 24.73 41.22 -6.81
CA ASP A 125 24.30 40.25 -5.81
C ASP A 125 24.48 38.81 -6.33
N VAL A 126 24.87 37.90 -5.44
CA VAL A 126 25.14 36.48 -5.75
C VAL A 126 24.27 35.58 -4.88
N VAL A 127 23.61 34.60 -5.49
CA VAL A 127 22.84 33.60 -4.74
C VAL A 127 23.75 32.47 -4.31
N VAL A 128 23.72 32.16 -3.01
CA VAL A 128 24.54 31.13 -2.38
C VAL A 128 23.65 30.07 -1.75
N GLU A 129 23.70 28.86 -2.28
CA GLU A 129 23.04 27.68 -1.73
C GLU A 129 24.02 26.86 -0.88
N LEU A 130 23.68 26.67 0.40
CA LEU A 130 24.45 25.88 1.35
C LEU A 130 23.71 24.59 1.73
N TYR A 131 24.38 23.46 1.53
CA TYR A 131 23.87 22.12 1.81
C TYR A 131 24.58 21.50 3.01
N GLY A 132 23.84 21.21 4.08
CA GLY A 132 24.38 20.60 5.31
C GLY A 132 24.17 19.08 5.39
N GLN A 133 24.72 18.44 6.44
CA GLN A 133 24.67 16.97 6.61
C GLN A 133 23.24 16.40 6.68
N ASN A 134 22.29 17.12 7.29
CA ASN A 134 20.90 16.67 7.42
C ASN A 134 20.13 16.65 6.08
N GLN A 135 20.63 17.35 5.05
CA GLN A 135 20.04 17.35 3.71
C GLN A 135 20.57 16.19 2.85
N ARG A 136 21.69 15.57 3.25
CA ARG A 136 22.36 14.44 2.55
C ARG A 136 21.60 13.12 2.67
N SER A 137 20.98 12.83 3.82
CA SER A 137 20.32 11.53 4.09
C SER A 137 18.94 11.39 3.43
N GLY A 138 18.20 12.49 3.27
CA GLY A 138 16.87 12.48 2.65
C GLY A 138 16.90 12.27 1.13
N GLY A 139 17.97 12.67 0.45
CA GLY A 139 18.14 12.52 -1.00
C GLY A 139 18.47 11.09 -1.41
N ALA A 140 19.52 10.50 -0.81
CA ALA A 140 20.05 9.20 -1.19
C ALA A 140 19.02 8.05 -1.08
N LEU A 141 18.22 8.01 0.01
CA LEU A 141 17.21 6.96 0.18
C LEU A 141 16.02 7.12 -0.78
N ARG A 142 15.63 8.36 -1.10
CA ARG A 142 14.60 8.62 -2.13
C ARG A 142 15.12 8.25 -3.51
N GLN A 143 16.40 8.48 -3.77
CA GLN A 143 17.04 8.10 -5.03
C GLN A 143 17.16 6.58 -5.15
N PHE A 144 17.55 5.89 -4.07
CA PHE A 144 17.54 4.43 -3.99
C PHE A 144 16.15 3.82 -4.17
N TRP A 145 15.13 4.39 -3.52
CA TRP A 145 13.74 3.95 -3.71
C TRP A 145 13.25 4.18 -5.15
N ARG A 146 13.58 5.31 -5.77
CA ARG A 146 13.29 5.57 -7.19
C ARG A 146 14.02 4.59 -8.10
N TRP A 147 15.29 4.28 -7.82
CA TRP A 147 16.08 3.31 -8.56
C TRP A 147 15.51 1.88 -8.48
N ILE A 148 14.99 1.47 -7.33
CA ILE A 148 14.31 0.17 -7.18
C ILE A 148 12.96 0.15 -7.91
N THR A 149 12.21 1.26 -7.85
CA THR A 149 10.81 1.28 -8.30
C THR A 149 10.60 1.72 -9.75
N ARG A 150 11.53 2.46 -10.36
CA ARG A 150 11.47 2.93 -11.76
C ARG A 150 12.36 2.08 -12.66
N ARG A 151 12.05 2.04 -13.97
CA ARG A 151 12.91 1.36 -14.96
C ARG A 151 14.25 2.09 -15.10
N GLY A 152 15.32 1.39 -15.49
CA GLY A 152 16.68 1.97 -15.51
C GLY A 152 16.86 3.18 -16.42
N SER A 153 16.04 3.31 -17.48
CA SER A 153 16.03 4.45 -18.40
C SER A 153 15.36 5.73 -17.84
N GLU A 154 14.69 5.63 -16.69
CA GLU A 154 13.81 6.67 -16.12
C GLU A 154 14.48 7.54 -15.05
N THR A 155 15.71 7.21 -14.66
CA THR A 155 16.37 7.84 -13.53
C THR A 155 17.79 8.24 -13.87
N ALA A 156 18.08 9.52 -13.65
CA ALA A 156 19.42 10.06 -13.50
C ALA A 156 20.31 9.14 -12.63
N PRO A 157 21.62 9.02 -12.94
CA PRO A 157 22.58 8.26 -12.15
C PRO A 157 22.55 8.63 -10.65
N LEU A 158 22.84 7.64 -9.80
CA LEU A 158 22.89 7.86 -8.35
C LEU A 158 24.06 8.78 -7.99
N HIS A 159 23.76 9.93 -7.38
CA HIS A 159 24.77 10.83 -6.86
C HIS A 159 25.10 10.39 -5.43
N ALA A 160 26.16 9.60 -5.27
CA ALA A 160 26.56 9.03 -3.98
C ALA A 160 26.95 10.08 -2.91
N SER A 161 27.17 11.34 -3.30
CA SER A 161 27.44 12.43 -2.35
C SER A 161 26.77 13.75 -2.77
N MET A 162 26.41 14.58 -1.78
CA MET A 162 25.90 15.94 -2.03
C MET A 162 26.90 16.81 -2.79
N ARG A 163 28.20 16.61 -2.53
CA ARG A 163 29.27 17.25 -3.29
C ARG A 163 29.15 16.92 -4.78
N ARG A 164 29.03 15.64 -5.15
CA ARG A 164 28.81 15.22 -6.54
C ARG A 164 27.54 15.79 -7.14
N ALA A 165 26.43 15.82 -6.39
CA ALA A 165 25.18 16.40 -6.88
C ALA A 165 25.30 17.91 -7.18
N VAL A 166 26.03 18.64 -6.34
CA VAL A 166 26.27 20.08 -6.54
C VAL A 166 27.27 20.35 -7.67
N GLU A 167 28.36 19.56 -7.74
CA GLU A 167 29.32 19.60 -8.86
C GLU A 167 28.60 19.33 -10.20
N HIS A 168 27.73 18.32 -10.23
CA HIS A 168 26.93 17.99 -11.41
C HIS A 168 25.99 19.13 -11.80
N ARG A 169 25.27 19.73 -10.84
CA ARG A 169 24.43 20.91 -11.11
C ARG A 169 25.22 22.07 -11.73
N ALA A 170 26.42 22.34 -11.23
CA ALA A 170 27.27 23.39 -11.80
C ALA A 170 27.74 23.04 -13.22
N LEU A 171 28.10 21.77 -13.46
CA LEU A 171 28.46 21.26 -14.78
C LEU A 171 27.30 21.42 -15.77
N MET A 172 26.07 21.06 -15.36
CA MET A 172 24.86 21.27 -16.16
C MET A 172 24.63 22.75 -16.45
N GLY A 173 24.80 23.64 -15.45
CA GLY A 173 24.66 25.07 -15.66
C GLY A 173 25.68 25.64 -16.65
N LEU A 174 26.93 25.17 -16.62
CA LEU A 174 27.96 25.55 -17.60
C LEU A 174 27.66 25.01 -19.00
N ALA A 175 27.19 23.75 -19.10
CA ALA A 175 26.79 23.15 -20.36
C ALA A 175 25.61 23.91 -20.99
N ILE A 176 24.55 24.15 -20.22
CA ILE A 176 23.33 24.88 -20.65
C ILE A 176 23.66 26.33 -21.02
N LYS A 177 24.60 26.96 -20.31
CA LYS A 177 25.11 28.30 -20.65
C LYS A 177 25.74 28.34 -22.04
N SER A 178 26.49 27.32 -22.45
CA SER A 178 27.11 27.29 -23.78
C SER A 178 26.10 27.31 -24.94
N MET A 179 24.83 26.97 -24.66
CA MET A 179 23.72 27.02 -25.60
C MET A 179 22.85 28.28 -25.45
N ASN A 180 23.28 29.26 -24.63
CA ASN A 180 22.52 30.48 -24.32
C ASN A 180 21.11 30.23 -23.74
N ALA A 181 20.88 29.06 -23.14
CA ALA A 181 19.59 28.68 -22.54
C ALA A 181 19.61 28.74 -21.00
N ALA A 182 20.72 29.16 -20.38
CA ALA A 182 20.84 29.23 -18.93
C ALA A 182 20.34 30.55 -18.37
N GLY A 183 19.41 30.49 -17.43
CA GLY A 183 18.89 31.64 -16.69
C GLY A 183 19.73 32.04 -15.49
N SER A 184 20.84 31.37 -15.20
CA SER A 184 21.75 31.75 -14.11
C SER A 184 23.15 31.19 -14.36
N ASP A 185 24.17 31.96 -14.00
CA ASP A 185 25.57 31.60 -14.20
C ASP A 185 26.17 30.92 -12.96
N PRO A 186 26.66 29.67 -13.06
CA PRO A 186 27.43 29.05 -11.98
C PRO A 186 28.73 29.83 -11.74
N LEU A 187 28.95 30.27 -10.50
CA LEU A 187 30.14 31.05 -10.10
C LEU A 187 31.14 30.20 -9.30
N ALA A 188 30.65 29.40 -8.34
CA ALA A 188 31.52 28.60 -7.50
C ALA A 188 30.84 27.32 -6.97
N VAL A 189 31.64 26.27 -6.85
CA VAL A 189 31.32 25.06 -6.08
C VAL A 189 32.47 24.80 -5.12
N ALA A 190 32.18 24.58 -3.85
CA ALA A 190 33.18 24.22 -2.86
C ALA A 190 32.63 23.30 -1.78
N ALA A 191 33.48 22.40 -1.30
CA ALA A 191 33.28 21.75 -0.01
C ALA A 191 33.75 22.71 1.08
N LEU A 192 32.91 22.92 2.09
CA LEU A 192 33.24 23.72 3.27
C LEU A 192 33.43 22.79 4.48
N ASP A 193 33.95 23.35 5.56
CA ASP A 193 34.16 22.63 6.82
C ASP A 193 32.88 21.98 7.34
N ARG A 194 33.05 20.96 8.20
CA ARG A 194 31.95 20.23 8.84
C ARG A 194 30.96 19.57 7.86
N GLY A 195 31.39 19.33 6.62
CA GLY A 195 30.63 18.59 5.61
C GLY A 195 29.55 19.40 4.89
N TRP A 196 29.66 20.73 4.93
CA TRP A 196 28.84 21.62 4.12
C TRP A 196 29.31 21.64 2.66
N THR A 197 28.39 21.87 1.73
CA THR A 197 28.70 22.09 0.31
C THR A 197 28.07 23.39 -0.15
N LEU A 198 28.85 24.23 -0.82
CA LEU A 198 28.44 25.52 -1.36
C LEU A 198 28.26 25.42 -2.87
N TYR A 199 27.15 25.98 -3.35
CA TYR A 199 26.90 26.31 -4.74
C TYR A 199 26.56 27.79 -4.85
N ALA A 200 27.34 28.55 -5.61
CA ALA A 200 27.08 29.96 -5.85
C ALA A 200 26.79 30.20 -7.32
N HIS A 201 25.79 31.04 -7.59
CA HIS A 201 25.42 31.43 -8.95
C HIS A 201 24.93 32.88 -9.00
N SER A 202 24.94 33.47 -10.19
CA SER A 202 24.39 34.82 -10.38
C SER A 202 22.91 34.88 -9.99
N GLN A 203 22.41 36.09 -9.74
CA GLN A 203 20.97 36.31 -9.78
C GLN A 203 20.40 35.80 -11.11
N PRO A 204 19.19 35.22 -11.09
CA PRO A 204 18.62 34.72 -12.33
C PRO A 204 18.32 35.85 -13.31
N ILE A 205 18.62 35.60 -14.57
CA ILE A 205 18.56 36.52 -15.71
C ILE A 205 17.17 36.43 -16.35
N GLY A 206 16.63 37.58 -16.77
CA GLY A 206 15.31 37.67 -17.41
C GLY A 206 14.16 37.62 -16.40
N ASP A 207 12.96 37.83 -16.90
CA ASP A 207 11.75 37.91 -16.09
C ASP A 207 11.08 36.54 -15.96
N PRO A 208 10.47 36.23 -14.80
CA PRO A 208 9.67 35.02 -14.65
C PRO A 208 8.45 35.05 -15.58
N ILE A 209 8.01 33.87 -16.03
CA ILE A 209 6.87 33.75 -16.94
C ILE A 209 5.55 34.01 -16.22
N GLU A 210 4.86 35.06 -16.63
CA GLU A 210 3.54 35.47 -16.16
C GLU A 210 2.43 35.08 -17.16
N ALA A 211 1.16 35.13 -16.73
CA ALA A 211 0.04 34.54 -17.48
C ALA A 211 -0.36 35.33 -18.76
N GLU A 212 0.11 36.56 -18.93
CA GLU A 212 -0.23 37.45 -20.06
C GLU A 212 0.85 37.49 -21.13
N LEU A 213 1.34 36.33 -21.58
CA LEU A 213 2.43 36.23 -22.56
C LEU A 213 1.96 35.79 -23.97
N ASP A 214 2.67 36.31 -24.97
CA ASP A 214 2.41 36.13 -26.41
C ASP A 214 2.87 34.76 -26.95
N ASP A 215 2.35 34.34 -28.11
CA ASP A 215 2.72 33.08 -28.79
C ASP A 215 4.22 32.97 -29.08
N ALA A 216 4.90 34.10 -29.27
CA ALA A 216 6.35 34.14 -29.45
C ALA A 216 7.12 33.59 -28.23
N ALA A 217 6.64 33.88 -27.01
CA ALA A 217 7.24 33.37 -25.78
C ALA A 217 7.06 31.85 -25.64
N LEU A 218 5.86 31.35 -26.00
CA LEU A 218 5.57 29.92 -26.00
C LEU A 218 6.46 29.18 -27.00
N ARG A 219 6.63 29.72 -28.22
CA ARG A 219 7.52 29.13 -29.24
C ARG A 219 9.00 29.18 -28.79
N ALA A 220 9.43 30.25 -28.13
CA ALA A 220 10.78 30.36 -27.58
C ALA A 220 11.07 29.27 -26.54
N LEU A 221 10.12 28.97 -25.64
CA LEU A 221 10.26 27.90 -24.65
C LEU A 221 10.45 26.52 -25.29
N TRP A 222 9.60 26.20 -26.27
CA TRP A 222 9.68 24.92 -26.99
C TRP A 222 10.97 24.81 -27.80
N SER A 223 11.40 25.91 -28.43
CA SER A 223 12.66 25.95 -29.20
C SER A 223 13.89 25.79 -28.31
N ALA A 224 13.89 26.42 -27.13
CA ALA A 224 14.95 26.28 -26.14
C ALA A 224 15.02 24.84 -25.61
N LEU A 225 13.86 24.20 -25.33
CA LEU A 225 13.83 22.79 -24.94
C LEU A 225 14.34 21.87 -26.06
N ASN A 226 13.96 22.14 -27.31
CA ASN A 226 14.45 21.38 -28.45
C ASN A 226 15.99 21.48 -28.59
N THR A 227 16.53 22.69 -28.40
CA THR A 227 17.99 22.93 -28.41
C THR A 227 18.70 22.08 -27.35
N LEU A 228 18.13 21.93 -26.16
CA LEU A 228 18.68 21.04 -25.12
C LEU A 228 18.65 19.57 -25.59
N HIS A 229 17.53 19.10 -26.13
CA HIS A 229 17.38 17.72 -26.59
C HIS A 229 18.31 17.37 -27.75
N GLU A 230 18.52 18.29 -28.71
CA GLU A 230 19.49 18.12 -29.81
C GLU A 230 20.92 17.94 -29.30
N ASN A 231 21.25 18.53 -28.14
CA ASN A 231 22.54 18.38 -27.46
C ASN A 231 22.53 17.25 -26.42
N GLN A 232 21.54 16.36 -26.46
CA GLN A 232 21.34 15.24 -25.53
C GLN A 232 21.23 15.66 -24.05
N ILE A 233 20.65 16.82 -23.77
CA ILE A 233 20.46 17.33 -22.42
C ILE A 233 18.99 17.29 -22.04
N SER A 234 18.69 16.65 -20.90
CA SER A 234 17.40 16.76 -20.23
C SER A 234 17.50 17.74 -19.06
N HIS A 235 16.42 18.47 -18.77
CA HIS A 235 16.28 19.40 -17.67
C HIS A 235 15.72 18.74 -16.39
N GLY A 236 14.69 17.90 -16.51
CA GLY A 236 14.14 17.10 -15.40
C GLY A 236 13.32 17.83 -14.32
N ASP A 237 13.07 19.15 -14.44
CA ASP A 237 12.27 19.92 -13.47
C ASP A 237 11.63 21.18 -14.11
N LEU A 238 10.97 21.01 -15.26
CA LEU A 238 10.37 22.12 -16.01
C LEU A 238 9.05 22.55 -15.36
N HIS A 239 9.13 23.42 -14.35
CA HIS A 239 7.99 24.03 -13.68
C HIS A 239 8.04 25.55 -13.77
N ARG A 240 6.90 26.23 -13.56
CA ARG A 240 6.76 27.69 -13.74
C ARG A 240 7.90 28.53 -13.15
N GLY A 241 8.36 28.20 -11.93
CA GLY A 241 9.44 28.94 -11.25
C GLY A 241 10.83 28.85 -11.88
N GLU A 242 11.09 27.90 -12.79
CA GLU A 242 12.38 27.75 -13.48
C GLU A 242 12.36 28.31 -14.90
N LEU A 243 11.20 28.79 -15.38
CA LEU A 243 11.06 29.32 -16.74
C LEU A 243 11.19 30.84 -16.72
N ARG A 244 12.07 31.37 -17.58
CA ARG A 244 12.31 32.81 -17.71
C ARG A 244 12.41 33.26 -19.16
N LEU A 245 12.17 34.54 -19.40
CA LEU A 245 12.33 35.18 -20.70
C LEU A 245 13.30 36.36 -20.59
N HIS A 246 14.23 36.46 -21.53
CA HIS A 246 15.15 37.59 -21.64
C HIS A 246 15.32 37.96 -23.11
N ASN A 247 14.94 39.20 -23.47
CA ASN A 247 15.05 39.72 -24.84
C ASN A 247 14.47 38.77 -25.92
N GLY A 248 13.33 38.12 -25.61
CA GLY A 248 12.66 37.17 -26.52
C GLY A 248 13.25 35.75 -26.53
N ALA A 249 14.35 35.49 -25.83
CA ALA A 249 14.91 34.15 -25.64
C ALA A 249 14.38 33.52 -24.35
N ALA A 250 14.07 32.21 -24.41
CA ALA A 250 13.69 31.45 -23.23
C ALA A 250 14.93 30.91 -22.50
N LEU A 251 14.95 31.12 -21.19
CA LEU A 251 16.02 30.69 -20.30
C LEU A 251 15.46 29.76 -19.22
N PHE A 252 16.25 28.75 -18.86
CA PHE A 252 15.92 27.77 -17.85
C PHE A 252 16.80 27.93 -16.60
N CYS A 253 16.23 27.75 -15.42
CA CYS A 253 16.95 27.73 -14.15
C CYS A 253 16.90 26.33 -13.49
N GLY A 254 17.48 26.16 -12.31
CA GLY A 254 17.18 24.97 -11.51
C GLY A 254 17.77 23.64 -12.02
N PHE A 255 19.02 23.65 -12.51
CA PHE A 255 19.71 22.49 -13.12
C PHE A 255 20.04 21.30 -12.20
N GLY A 256 19.40 21.18 -11.03
CA GLY A 256 19.67 20.12 -10.07
C GLY A 256 19.16 18.73 -10.49
N HIS A 257 18.33 18.66 -11.54
CA HIS A 257 17.79 17.40 -12.10
C HIS A 257 18.14 17.24 -13.58
N ALA A 258 18.99 18.13 -14.11
CA ALA A 258 19.42 18.08 -15.49
C ALA A 258 20.46 16.98 -15.70
N GLU A 259 20.47 16.37 -16.88
CA GLU A 259 21.40 15.30 -17.24
C GLU A 259 21.89 15.48 -18.67
N LEU A 260 23.20 15.30 -18.87
CA LEU A 260 23.87 15.25 -20.16
C LEU A 260 24.01 13.79 -20.60
N GLY A 261 23.73 13.50 -21.87
CA GLY A 261 23.59 12.12 -22.36
C GLY A 261 22.24 11.50 -21.97
N ALA A 262 21.19 12.31 -21.94
CA ALA A 262 19.85 11.90 -21.53
C ALA A 262 19.28 10.83 -22.47
N SER A 263 18.52 9.89 -21.90
CA SER A 263 17.76 8.90 -22.69
C SER A 263 16.51 9.52 -23.31
N ASP A 264 15.97 8.88 -24.35
CA ASP A 264 14.70 9.29 -24.98
C ASP A 264 13.56 9.39 -23.95
N ALA A 265 13.54 8.50 -22.96
CA ALA A 265 12.54 8.53 -21.89
C ALA A 265 12.66 9.79 -21.01
N GLN A 266 13.89 10.26 -20.75
CA GLN A 266 14.12 11.50 -20.00
C GLN A 266 13.68 12.72 -20.82
N MET A 267 14.02 12.77 -22.11
CA MET A 267 13.58 13.85 -23.01
C MET A 267 12.05 13.88 -23.16
N GLN A 268 11.41 12.72 -23.36
CA GLN A 268 9.94 12.62 -23.39
C GLN A 268 9.31 13.04 -22.06
N SER A 269 9.98 12.77 -20.93
CA SER A 269 9.56 13.26 -19.62
C SER A 269 9.61 14.78 -19.51
N ASP A 270 10.59 15.43 -20.14
CA ASP A 270 10.69 16.89 -20.16
C ASP A 270 9.64 17.52 -21.08
N VAL A 271 9.40 16.94 -22.25
CA VAL A 271 8.26 17.34 -23.12
C VAL A 271 6.94 17.24 -22.33
N ALA A 272 6.72 16.15 -21.58
CA ALA A 272 5.51 16.00 -20.77
C ALA A 272 5.41 17.01 -19.61
N GLN A 273 6.54 17.38 -19.00
CA GLN A 273 6.58 18.42 -17.97
C GLN A 273 6.27 19.79 -18.57
N LEU A 274 6.91 20.16 -19.68
CA LEU A 274 6.70 21.43 -20.34
C LEU A 274 5.27 21.54 -20.88
N LEU A 275 4.73 20.49 -21.51
CA LEU A 275 3.32 20.42 -21.93
C LEU A 275 2.36 20.72 -20.77
N LEU A 276 2.62 20.15 -19.59
CA LEU A 276 1.78 20.37 -18.42
C LEU A 276 1.88 21.81 -17.91
N THR A 277 3.09 22.37 -17.87
CA THR A 277 3.32 23.74 -17.38
C THR A 277 2.84 24.80 -18.38
N THR A 278 3.10 24.64 -19.67
CA THR A 278 2.62 25.57 -20.70
C THR A 278 1.11 25.46 -20.91
N ALA A 279 0.50 24.30 -20.72
CA ALA A 279 -0.97 24.19 -20.77
C ALA A 279 -1.67 24.91 -19.61
N ASP A 280 -1.05 24.95 -18.42
CA ASP A 280 -1.56 25.74 -17.29
C ASP A 280 -1.40 27.25 -17.52
N LEU A 281 -0.31 27.66 -18.19
CA LEU A 281 0.01 29.07 -18.44
C LEU A 281 -0.69 29.67 -19.67
N PHE A 282 -0.73 28.94 -20.79
CA PHE A 282 -1.18 29.42 -22.11
C PHE A 282 -2.45 28.72 -22.61
N GLY A 283 -2.93 27.70 -21.89
CA GLY A 283 -4.03 26.84 -22.29
C GLY A 283 -3.59 25.63 -23.12
N SER A 284 -4.30 24.52 -22.97
CA SER A 284 -3.95 23.22 -23.58
C SER A 284 -3.85 23.28 -25.10
N HIS A 285 -4.79 23.96 -25.78
CA HIS A 285 -4.82 24.04 -27.25
C HIS A 285 -3.55 24.68 -27.83
N ARG A 286 -3.20 25.88 -27.37
CA ARG A 286 -1.99 26.60 -27.79
C ARG A 286 -0.72 25.83 -27.43
N ALA A 287 -0.66 25.31 -26.21
CA ALA A 287 0.49 24.54 -25.73
C ALA A 287 0.80 23.32 -26.61
N VAL A 288 -0.24 22.54 -26.99
CA VAL A 288 -0.08 21.36 -27.84
C VAL A 288 0.24 21.75 -29.28
N ALA A 289 -0.44 22.75 -29.83
CA ALA A 289 -0.20 23.20 -31.21
C ALA A 289 1.25 23.64 -31.43
N THR A 290 1.78 24.48 -30.53
CA THR A 290 3.18 24.93 -30.63
C THR A 290 4.17 23.79 -30.36
N ALA A 291 3.85 22.86 -29.46
CA ALA A 291 4.71 21.70 -29.22
C ALA A 291 4.80 20.79 -30.46
N VAL A 292 3.67 20.55 -31.13
CA VAL A 292 3.62 19.75 -32.37
C VAL A 292 4.36 20.46 -33.50
N GLU A 293 4.21 21.78 -33.61
CA GLU A 293 4.91 22.58 -34.63
C GLU A 293 6.45 22.52 -34.46
N VAL A 294 6.94 22.59 -33.22
CA VAL A 294 8.40 22.65 -32.94
C VAL A 294 9.05 21.26 -32.88
N LEU A 295 8.41 20.30 -32.21
CA LEU A 295 9.00 18.97 -31.94
C LEU A 295 8.49 17.86 -32.87
N GLY A 296 7.42 18.12 -33.61
CA GLY A 296 6.75 17.12 -34.45
C GLY A 296 5.74 16.26 -33.69
N ILE A 297 4.84 15.64 -34.46
CA ILE A 297 3.70 14.86 -33.97
C ILE A 297 4.14 13.66 -33.12
N ASP A 298 5.10 12.87 -33.62
CA ASP A 298 5.49 11.59 -32.99
C ASP A 298 6.08 11.80 -31.59
N VAL A 299 6.90 12.83 -31.41
CA VAL A 299 7.53 13.18 -30.13
C VAL A 299 6.46 13.58 -29.10
N VAL A 300 5.48 14.41 -29.52
CA VAL A 300 4.39 14.86 -28.65
C VAL A 300 3.46 13.71 -28.28
N ILE A 301 3.13 12.82 -29.22
CA ILE A 301 2.33 11.62 -28.93
C ILE A 301 3.06 10.74 -27.90
N ALA A 302 4.34 10.43 -28.11
CA ALA A 302 5.12 9.62 -27.19
C ALA A 302 5.19 10.23 -25.78
N ALA A 303 5.49 11.53 -25.68
CA ALA A 303 5.54 12.25 -24.42
C ALA A 303 4.18 12.32 -23.69
N SER A 304 3.07 12.43 -24.43
CA SER A 304 1.73 12.51 -23.86
C SER A 304 1.32 11.26 -23.07
N GLY A 305 1.88 10.09 -23.42
CA GLY A 305 1.72 8.83 -22.66
C GLY A 305 2.24 8.92 -21.22
N ARG A 306 3.16 9.85 -20.97
CA ARG A 306 3.85 10.09 -19.70
C ARG A 306 3.17 11.19 -18.86
N LEU A 307 2.05 11.77 -19.31
CA LEU A 307 1.20 12.65 -18.50
C LEU A 307 0.40 11.84 -17.45
N THR A 308 1.12 11.31 -16.46
CA THR A 308 0.59 10.51 -15.36
C THR A 308 1.17 10.96 -14.02
N LYS A 309 0.44 10.73 -12.93
CA LYS A 309 0.89 11.08 -11.56
C LYS A 309 2.20 10.39 -11.14
N SER A 310 2.51 9.24 -11.74
CA SER A 310 3.73 8.44 -11.48
C SER A 310 4.95 8.95 -12.23
N ALA A 311 4.77 9.44 -13.45
CA ALA A 311 5.83 9.95 -14.30
C ALA A 311 6.21 11.39 -13.93
N ILE A 312 5.23 12.30 -13.84
CA ILE A 312 5.48 13.73 -13.59
C ILE A 312 5.94 13.99 -12.14
N PRO A 313 7.08 14.68 -11.93
CA PRO A 313 7.57 15.05 -10.61
C PRO A 313 6.54 15.81 -9.77
N LEU A 314 6.59 15.62 -8.44
CA LEU A 314 5.65 16.28 -7.53
C LEU A 314 5.77 17.80 -7.57
N ARG A 315 6.99 18.35 -7.76
CA ARG A 315 7.23 19.80 -7.83
C ARG A 315 6.52 20.42 -9.03
N VAL A 316 6.69 19.84 -10.21
CA VAL A 316 5.95 20.24 -11.43
C VAL A 316 4.44 20.16 -11.20
N ARG A 317 3.93 19.06 -10.62
CA ARG A 317 2.49 18.93 -10.32
C ARG A 317 1.95 19.93 -9.30
N GLN A 318 2.78 20.40 -8.37
CA GLN A 318 2.40 21.40 -7.36
C GLN A 318 2.50 22.83 -7.89
N SER A 319 3.20 23.04 -9.01
CA SER A 319 3.30 24.34 -9.67
C SER A 319 2.07 24.70 -10.51
N VAL A 320 1.16 23.75 -10.72
CA VAL A 320 -0.03 23.83 -11.56
C VAL A 320 -1.29 23.80 -10.68
N ALA A 321 -2.30 24.60 -11.00
CA ALA A 321 -3.49 24.75 -10.16
C ALA A 321 -4.28 23.43 -9.99
N ASP A 322 -4.54 22.72 -11.09
CA ASP A 322 -5.14 21.38 -11.08
C ASP A 322 -4.44 20.46 -12.09
N ALA A 323 -3.30 19.90 -11.68
CA ALA A 323 -2.51 19.01 -12.54
C ALA A 323 -3.31 17.81 -13.07
N GLY A 324 -4.32 17.32 -12.32
CA GLY A 324 -5.14 16.19 -12.74
C GLY A 324 -6.01 16.54 -13.94
N LYS A 325 -6.68 17.69 -13.88
CA LYS A 325 -7.51 18.21 -14.96
C LYS A 325 -6.67 18.64 -16.17
N THR A 326 -5.56 19.35 -15.95
CA THR A 326 -4.67 19.82 -17.03
C THR A 326 -4.05 18.65 -17.79
N MET A 327 -3.53 17.62 -17.12
CA MET A 327 -3.01 16.40 -17.79
C MET A 327 -4.08 15.73 -18.67
N LYS A 328 -5.34 15.67 -18.22
CA LYS A 328 -6.44 15.09 -19.01
C LYS A 328 -6.77 15.96 -20.22
N SER A 329 -6.83 17.29 -20.03
CA SER A 329 -7.09 18.24 -21.12
C SER A 329 -6.01 18.20 -22.18
N VAL A 330 -4.73 18.20 -21.81
CA VAL A 330 -3.61 18.07 -22.76
C VAL A 330 -3.68 16.76 -23.53
N ARG A 331 -3.97 15.63 -22.87
CA ARG A 331 -4.10 14.34 -23.58
C ARG A 331 -5.25 14.32 -24.59
N LEU A 332 -6.37 14.97 -24.28
CA LEU A 332 -7.49 15.09 -25.22
C LEU A 332 -7.11 15.97 -26.41
N GLU A 333 -6.42 17.07 -26.15
CA GLU A 333 -5.96 18.00 -27.17
C GLU A 333 -4.93 17.37 -28.11
N VAL A 334 -3.99 16.58 -27.58
CA VAL A 334 -3.04 15.81 -28.40
C VAL A 334 -3.79 14.83 -29.31
N LEU A 335 -4.82 14.14 -28.82
CA LEU A 335 -5.63 13.23 -29.67
C LEU A 335 -6.35 13.99 -30.78
N ASP A 336 -6.93 15.15 -30.46
CA ASP A 336 -7.69 15.98 -31.39
C ASP A 336 -6.80 16.55 -32.51
N GLN A 337 -5.65 17.14 -32.15
CA GLN A 337 -4.76 17.79 -33.11
C GLN A 337 -3.90 16.83 -33.93
N THR A 338 -3.62 15.61 -33.43
CA THR A 338 -2.76 14.63 -34.12
C THR A 338 -3.52 13.51 -34.83
N GLY A 339 -4.82 13.34 -34.55
CA GLY A 339 -5.63 12.27 -35.11
C GLY A 339 -5.28 10.85 -34.59
N ALA A 340 -4.47 10.75 -33.53
CA ALA A 340 -4.08 9.47 -32.94
C ALA A 340 -5.29 8.74 -32.32
N ALA A 341 -5.43 7.44 -32.58
CA ALA A 341 -6.59 6.66 -32.10
C ALA A 341 -6.62 6.49 -30.57
N ARG A 342 -5.45 6.41 -29.91
CA ARG A 342 -5.33 6.28 -28.45
C ARG A 342 -3.91 6.56 -27.97
N ILE A 343 -3.79 7.29 -26.86
CA ILE A 343 -2.52 7.44 -26.12
C ILE A 343 -2.49 6.38 -25.00
N GLU A 344 -1.66 5.35 -25.16
CA GLU A 344 -1.41 4.38 -24.08
C GLU A 344 -0.62 5.05 -22.94
N ALA A 345 -1.05 4.82 -21.69
CA ALA A 345 -0.33 5.33 -20.54
C ALA A 345 0.92 4.49 -20.29
N GLU A 346 2.10 5.10 -20.36
CA GLU A 346 3.35 4.36 -20.23
C GLU A 346 3.60 3.94 -18.77
N GLN A 347 3.99 2.67 -18.57
CA GLN A 347 4.30 2.12 -17.26
C GLN A 347 5.74 2.46 -16.84
N VAL A 348 5.91 3.63 -16.22
CA VAL A 348 7.21 4.12 -15.71
C VAL A 348 7.76 3.28 -14.55
N THR A 349 6.90 2.54 -13.82
CA THR A 349 7.31 1.74 -12.66
C THR A 349 7.69 0.30 -13.05
N ARG A 350 8.82 -0.19 -12.54
CA ARG A 350 9.32 -1.57 -12.75
C ARG A 350 8.40 -2.64 -12.17
N PHE A 351 7.72 -2.30 -11.07
CA PHE A 351 6.71 -3.15 -10.42
C PHE A 351 5.41 -2.39 -10.28
N SER A 352 4.30 -2.99 -10.70
CA SER A 352 2.98 -2.43 -10.42
C SER A 352 2.64 -2.60 -8.94
N ARG A 353 1.81 -1.70 -8.39
CA ARG A 353 1.30 -1.82 -7.01
C ARG A 353 0.73 -3.21 -6.74
N ASN A 354 0.07 -3.80 -7.73
CA ASN A 354 -0.54 -5.12 -7.64
C ASN A 354 0.53 -6.22 -7.56
N GLN A 355 1.65 -6.12 -8.26
CA GLN A 355 2.75 -7.08 -8.15
C GLN A 355 3.41 -7.04 -6.77
N ILE A 356 3.59 -5.86 -6.18
CA ILE A 356 4.12 -5.74 -4.81
C ILE A 356 3.15 -6.37 -3.81
N ILE A 357 1.85 -6.09 -3.94
CA ILE A 357 0.81 -6.71 -3.12
C ILE A 357 0.86 -8.24 -3.28
N SER A 358 0.90 -8.76 -4.51
CA SER A 358 1.03 -10.20 -4.78
C SER A 358 2.27 -10.82 -4.16
N LEU A 359 3.43 -10.15 -4.23
CA LEU A 359 4.67 -10.62 -3.62
C LEU A 359 4.59 -10.66 -2.09
N VAL A 360 4.06 -9.60 -1.47
CA VAL A 360 3.87 -9.54 -0.01
C VAL A 360 2.88 -10.62 0.45
N LEU A 361 1.80 -10.84 -0.30
CA LEU A 361 0.84 -11.91 -0.01
C LEU A 361 1.45 -13.29 -0.18
N LEU A 362 2.31 -13.51 -1.19
CA LEU A 362 3.04 -14.76 -1.38
C LEU A 362 4.01 -15.03 -0.21
N ILE A 363 4.77 -14.01 0.21
CA ILE A 363 5.66 -14.12 1.38
C ILE A 363 4.84 -14.40 2.64
N GLY A 364 3.70 -13.70 2.82
CA GLY A 364 2.76 -13.96 3.90
C GLY A 364 2.23 -15.39 3.88
N LEU A 365 1.83 -15.89 2.71
CA LEU A 365 1.37 -17.27 2.53
C LEU A 365 2.46 -18.29 2.91
N VAL A 366 3.70 -18.11 2.45
CA VAL A 366 4.82 -19.01 2.77
C VAL A 366 5.17 -19.00 4.26
N TYR A 367 5.24 -17.81 4.86
CA TYR A 367 5.50 -17.67 6.30
C TYR A 367 4.44 -18.38 7.14
N VAL A 368 3.18 -18.25 6.73
CA VAL A 368 2.05 -18.87 7.41
C VAL A 368 1.93 -20.37 7.11
N ALA A 369 2.38 -20.82 5.95
CA ALA A 369 2.44 -22.24 5.59
C ALA A 369 3.55 -23.01 6.33
N TYR A 370 4.62 -22.33 6.75
CA TYR A 370 5.80 -22.94 7.36
C TYR A 370 5.51 -23.86 8.58
N PRO A 371 4.67 -23.46 9.56
CA PRO A 371 4.30 -24.34 10.68
C PRO A 371 3.59 -25.64 10.24
N PHE A 372 2.84 -25.61 9.14
CA PHE A 372 2.15 -26.81 8.64
C PHE A 372 3.11 -27.77 7.95
N ILE A 373 4.10 -27.24 7.22
CA ILE A 373 5.16 -28.07 6.62
C ILE A 373 5.90 -28.84 7.72
N SER A 374 6.15 -28.22 8.88
CA SER A 374 6.75 -28.92 10.02
C SER A 374 5.85 -29.95 10.71
N ALA A 375 4.52 -29.89 10.50
CA ALA A 375 3.55 -30.83 11.06
C ALA A 375 3.24 -32.03 10.14
N VAL A 376 3.67 -31.99 8.87
CA VAL A 376 3.44 -33.07 7.88
C VAL A 376 3.94 -34.44 8.36
N PRO A 377 5.14 -34.60 8.97
CA PRO A 377 5.60 -35.91 9.40
C PRO A 377 4.68 -36.57 10.43
N ALA A 378 4.12 -35.78 11.37
CA ALA A 378 3.18 -36.29 12.37
C ALA A 378 1.86 -36.75 11.71
N PHE A 379 1.33 -35.97 10.78
CA PHE A 379 0.15 -36.32 10.00
C PHE A 379 0.34 -37.60 9.17
N VAL A 380 1.51 -37.79 8.55
CA VAL A 380 1.81 -38.99 7.75
C VAL A 380 1.91 -40.25 8.61
N VAL A 381 2.40 -40.15 9.84
CA VAL A 381 2.43 -41.28 10.78
C VAL A 381 1.01 -41.64 11.24
N GLU A 382 0.20 -40.64 11.59
CA GLU A 382 -1.18 -40.85 12.07
C GLU A 382 -2.16 -41.26 10.96
N LEU A 383 -1.85 -41.00 9.68
CA LEU A 383 -2.58 -41.52 8.52
C LEU A 383 -2.68 -43.05 8.51
N GLY A 384 -1.72 -43.75 9.13
CA GLY A 384 -1.75 -45.21 9.25
C GLY A 384 -2.88 -45.76 10.13
N SER A 385 -3.47 -44.93 10.99
CA SER A 385 -4.57 -45.32 11.90
C SER A 385 -5.91 -44.68 11.54
N VAL A 386 -6.04 -44.12 10.33
CA VAL A 386 -7.27 -43.42 9.89
C VAL A 386 -8.38 -44.39 9.54
N ASP A 387 -9.56 -44.15 10.10
CA ASP A 387 -10.80 -44.76 9.65
C ASP A 387 -11.30 -44.07 8.37
N TRP A 388 -10.99 -44.66 7.23
CA TRP A 388 -11.29 -44.12 5.90
C TRP A 388 -12.79 -43.89 5.64
N TRP A 389 -13.68 -44.60 6.35
CA TRP A 389 -15.12 -44.42 6.21
C TRP A 389 -15.57 -43.05 6.69
N TRP A 390 -15.00 -42.56 7.80
CA TRP A 390 -15.26 -41.23 8.32
C TRP A 390 -14.63 -40.13 7.43
N ALA A 391 -13.44 -40.38 6.88
CA ALA A 391 -12.84 -39.48 5.89
C ALA A 391 -13.71 -39.37 4.62
N LEU A 392 -14.27 -40.48 4.14
CA LEU A 392 -15.17 -40.51 2.98
C LEU A 392 -16.51 -39.84 3.28
N LEU A 393 -17.06 -39.99 4.49
CA LEU A 393 -18.22 -39.22 4.95
C LEU A 393 -17.90 -37.72 4.95
N GLY A 394 -16.75 -37.32 5.49
CA GLY A 394 -16.29 -35.93 5.49
C GLY A 394 -16.16 -35.37 4.06
N LEU A 395 -15.66 -36.18 3.12
CA LEU A 395 -15.57 -35.81 1.71
C LEU A 395 -16.97 -35.63 1.07
N ALA A 396 -17.90 -36.54 1.34
CA ALA A 396 -19.27 -36.48 0.83
C ALA A 396 -20.02 -35.25 1.37
N VAL A 397 -19.86 -34.96 2.67
CA VAL A 397 -20.42 -33.77 3.32
C VAL A 397 -19.81 -32.50 2.72
N SER A 398 -18.48 -32.49 2.54
CA SER A 398 -17.77 -31.38 1.89
C SER A 398 -18.32 -31.12 0.49
N ALA A 399 -18.52 -32.16 -0.32
CA ALA A 399 -19.12 -32.04 -1.64
C ALA A 399 -20.56 -31.49 -1.61
N LEU A 400 -21.36 -31.90 -0.62
CA LEU A 400 -22.74 -31.44 -0.45
C LEU A 400 -22.82 -29.94 -0.14
N THR A 401 -21.79 -29.36 0.49
CA THR A 401 -21.76 -27.91 0.76
C THR A 401 -21.80 -27.07 -0.51
N TYR A 402 -21.23 -27.54 -1.63
CA TYR A 402 -21.29 -26.83 -2.92
C TYR A 402 -22.71 -26.78 -3.47
N ILE A 403 -23.49 -27.83 -3.25
CA ILE A 403 -24.91 -27.89 -3.63
C ILE A 403 -25.69 -26.88 -2.78
N GLY A 404 -25.43 -26.80 -1.48
CA GLY A 404 -26.03 -25.80 -0.59
C GLY A 404 -25.68 -24.36 -0.98
N ALA A 405 -24.39 -24.09 -1.23
CA ALA A 405 -23.93 -22.78 -1.69
C ALA A 405 -24.52 -22.40 -3.06
N GLY A 406 -24.61 -23.36 -3.98
CA GLY A 406 -25.25 -23.21 -5.27
C GLY A 406 -26.74 -22.91 -5.14
N ALA A 407 -27.46 -23.62 -4.27
CA ALA A 407 -28.90 -23.44 -4.05
C ALA A 407 -29.21 -22.06 -3.46
N ALA A 408 -28.42 -21.61 -2.49
CA ALA A 408 -28.56 -20.28 -1.92
C ALA A 408 -28.36 -19.17 -2.97
N LEU A 409 -27.27 -19.24 -3.75
CA LEU A 409 -27.00 -18.24 -4.80
C LEU A 409 -28.03 -18.31 -5.93
N TRP A 410 -28.48 -19.51 -6.30
CA TRP A 410 -29.50 -19.70 -7.34
C TRP A 410 -30.84 -19.07 -6.96
N ALA A 411 -31.25 -19.23 -5.69
CA ALA A 411 -32.45 -18.62 -5.16
C ALA A 411 -32.33 -17.09 -5.09
N CYS A 412 -31.16 -16.54 -4.69
CA CYS A 412 -30.88 -15.11 -4.75
C CYS A 412 -30.90 -14.55 -6.19
N ALA A 413 -30.51 -15.36 -7.18
CA ALA A 413 -30.53 -14.99 -8.60
C ALA A 413 -31.89 -15.23 -9.30
N PHE A 414 -32.96 -15.49 -8.53
CA PHE A 414 -34.31 -15.76 -9.04
C PHE A 414 -34.38 -16.93 -10.05
N GLY A 415 -33.46 -17.90 -9.95
CA GLY A 415 -33.40 -19.05 -10.84
C GLY A 415 -33.04 -18.75 -12.30
N LYS A 416 -32.54 -17.55 -12.61
CA LYS A 416 -32.21 -17.13 -13.98
C LYS A 416 -30.99 -17.81 -14.59
N VAL A 417 -30.18 -18.46 -13.76
CA VAL A 417 -28.98 -19.21 -14.16
C VAL A 417 -29.20 -20.70 -13.95
N SER A 418 -28.57 -21.52 -14.79
CA SER A 418 -28.65 -22.98 -14.66
C SER A 418 -28.02 -23.43 -13.34
N PHE A 419 -28.80 -24.13 -12.50
CA PHE A 419 -28.37 -24.62 -11.20
C PHE A 419 -27.09 -25.48 -11.28
N ARG A 420 -27.03 -26.42 -12.24
CA ARG A 420 -25.87 -27.30 -12.45
C ARG A 420 -24.57 -26.52 -12.60
N ASN A 421 -24.56 -25.55 -13.51
CA ASN A 421 -23.35 -24.77 -13.80
C ASN A 421 -22.98 -23.84 -12.63
N LEU A 422 -23.98 -23.37 -11.88
CA LEU A 422 -23.74 -22.59 -10.67
C LEU A 422 -23.08 -23.42 -9.57
N THR A 423 -23.51 -24.67 -9.38
CA THR A 423 -22.85 -25.61 -8.46
C THR A 423 -21.42 -25.91 -8.89
N ILE A 424 -21.17 -26.11 -10.19
CA ILE A 424 -19.81 -26.26 -10.74
C ILE A 424 -18.99 -24.98 -10.47
N MET A 425 -19.59 -23.80 -10.63
CA MET A 425 -18.95 -22.53 -10.31
C MET A 425 -18.56 -22.44 -8.82
N GLN A 426 -19.33 -23.02 -7.90
CA GLN A 426 -18.96 -23.00 -6.47
C GLN A 426 -17.65 -23.75 -6.17
N VAL A 427 -17.30 -24.76 -6.98
CA VAL A 427 -16.00 -25.43 -6.89
C VAL A 427 -14.88 -24.50 -7.37
N ALA A 428 -15.07 -23.80 -8.49
CA ALA A 428 -14.14 -22.78 -8.97
C ALA A 428 -14.01 -21.59 -8.00
N ASN A 429 -15.09 -21.27 -7.29
CA ASN A 429 -15.14 -20.22 -6.29
C ASN A 429 -14.20 -20.49 -5.12
N THR A 430 -14.02 -21.75 -4.71
CA THR A 430 -13.05 -22.10 -3.66
C THR A 430 -11.62 -21.72 -4.04
N PHE A 431 -11.22 -21.96 -5.29
CA PHE A 431 -9.91 -21.53 -5.80
C PHE A 431 -9.80 -20.00 -5.84
N ALA A 432 -10.80 -19.30 -6.39
CA ALA A 432 -10.79 -17.85 -6.50
C ALA A 432 -10.80 -17.14 -5.13
N ALA A 433 -11.58 -17.65 -4.17
CA ALA A 433 -11.65 -17.12 -2.81
C ALA A 433 -10.37 -17.39 -2.02
N THR A 434 -9.72 -18.54 -2.21
CA THR A 434 -8.50 -18.91 -1.49
C THR A 434 -7.27 -18.13 -2.00
N THR A 435 -7.19 -17.89 -3.31
CA THR A 435 -6.03 -17.22 -3.93
C THR A 435 -6.06 -15.70 -3.83
N THR A 436 -7.20 -15.11 -3.45
CA THR A 436 -7.35 -13.67 -3.32
C THR A 436 -7.47 -13.23 -1.86
N PRO A 437 -6.87 -12.08 -1.48
CA PRO A 437 -7.02 -11.54 -0.13
C PRO A 437 -8.49 -11.33 0.22
N ALA A 438 -8.85 -11.67 1.47
CA ALA A 438 -10.20 -11.51 2.00
C ALA A 438 -11.32 -12.16 1.16
N GLY A 439 -11.00 -13.13 0.30
CA GLY A 439 -11.99 -13.85 -0.52
C GLY A 439 -12.64 -13.04 -1.64
N VAL A 440 -12.15 -11.82 -1.92
CA VAL A 440 -12.77 -10.88 -2.87
C VAL A 440 -12.88 -11.46 -4.29
N GLY A 441 -11.92 -12.29 -4.70
CA GLY A 441 -11.94 -12.98 -5.98
C GLY A 441 -13.12 -13.93 -6.13
N GLY A 442 -13.56 -14.57 -5.04
CA GLY A 442 -14.73 -15.44 -5.07
C GLY A 442 -16.04 -14.68 -5.24
N LEU A 443 -16.16 -13.52 -4.57
CA LEU A 443 -17.30 -12.61 -4.75
C LEU A 443 -17.36 -12.08 -6.19
N ALA A 444 -16.22 -11.64 -6.73
CA ALA A 444 -16.12 -11.16 -8.11
C ALA A 444 -16.45 -12.26 -9.12
N LEU A 445 -15.98 -13.50 -8.88
CA LEU A 445 -16.30 -14.65 -9.71
C LEU A 445 -17.81 -14.91 -9.75
N SER A 446 -18.47 -14.90 -8.58
CA SER A 446 -19.91 -15.13 -8.46
C SER A 446 -20.71 -14.05 -9.19
N VAL A 447 -20.36 -12.77 -9.04
CA VAL A 447 -21.00 -11.66 -9.77
C VAL A 447 -20.81 -11.83 -11.28
N ARG A 448 -19.60 -12.15 -11.72
CA ARG A 448 -19.26 -12.25 -13.14
C ARG A 448 -19.94 -13.45 -13.81
N PHE A 449 -20.05 -14.57 -13.10
CA PHE A 449 -20.84 -15.72 -13.54
C PHE A 449 -22.32 -15.37 -13.73
N LEU A 450 -22.92 -14.66 -12.77
CA LEU A 450 -24.31 -14.19 -12.89
C LEU A 450 -24.49 -13.20 -14.04
N GLN A 451 -23.51 -12.32 -14.29
CA GLN A 451 -23.53 -11.39 -15.43
C GLN A 451 -23.53 -12.12 -16.77
N LYS A 452 -22.64 -13.10 -16.94
CA LYS A 452 -22.60 -13.96 -18.13
C LYS A 452 -23.86 -14.81 -18.28
N GLY A 453 -24.51 -15.13 -17.16
CA GLY A 453 -25.84 -15.73 -17.11
C GLY A 453 -27.01 -14.81 -17.49
N GLY A 454 -26.76 -13.56 -17.89
CA GLY A 454 -27.79 -12.62 -18.35
C GLY A 454 -28.37 -11.69 -17.27
N LEU A 455 -27.82 -11.69 -16.04
CA LEU A 455 -28.19 -10.68 -15.04
C LEU A 455 -27.43 -9.38 -15.28
N GLY A 456 -28.13 -8.24 -15.20
CA GLY A 456 -27.45 -6.93 -15.17
C GLY A 456 -26.54 -6.80 -13.93
N THR A 457 -25.46 -6.04 -14.06
CA THR A 457 -24.41 -5.85 -13.02
C THR A 457 -24.96 -5.54 -11.63
N VAL A 458 -25.96 -4.65 -11.54
CA VAL A 458 -26.58 -4.26 -10.26
C VAL A 458 -27.26 -5.46 -9.61
N ARG A 459 -28.07 -6.21 -10.38
CA ARG A 459 -28.79 -7.39 -9.87
C ARG A 459 -27.86 -8.55 -9.51
N ALA A 460 -26.80 -8.77 -10.29
CA ALA A 460 -25.80 -9.78 -9.98
C ALA A 460 -25.05 -9.47 -8.67
N THR A 461 -24.70 -8.20 -8.47
CA THR A 461 -24.04 -7.75 -7.23
C THR A 461 -24.97 -7.85 -6.03
N ALA A 462 -26.23 -7.42 -6.18
CA ALA A 462 -27.27 -7.54 -5.16
C ALA A 462 -27.50 -9.00 -4.75
N ALA A 463 -27.63 -9.93 -5.72
CA ALA A 463 -27.83 -11.35 -5.43
C ALA A 463 -26.69 -11.95 -4.59
N VAL A 464 -25.43 -11.62 -4.90
CA VAL A 464 -24.27 -12.06 -4.12
C VAL A 464 -24.25 -11.40 -2.73
N ALA A 465 -24.55 -10.10 -2.65
CA ALA A 465 -24.61 -9.38 -1.37
C ALA A 465 -25.71 -9.93 -0.44
N LEU A 466 -26.88 -10.24 -1.00
CA LEU A 466 -27.99 -10.85 -0.29
C LEU A 466 -27.60 -12.25 0.23
N GLN A 467 -26.99 -13.09 -0.60
CA GLN A 467 -26.50 -14.40 -0.16
C GLN A 467 -25.51 -14.26 1.01
N GLN A 468 -24.54 -13.35 0.92
CA GLN A 468 -23.56 -13.15 2.00
C GLN A 468 -24.22 -12.63 3.28
N SER A 469 -25.21 -11.74 3.15
CA SER A 469 -25.97 -11.22 4.29
C SER A 469 -26.73 -12.34 5.01
N VAL A 470 -27.46 -13.16 4.26
CA VAL A 470 -28.19 -14.32 4.82
C VAL A 470 -27.22 -15.36 5.39
N GLN A 471 -26.07 -15.58 4.76
CA GLN A 471 -25.02 -16.48 5.27
C GLN A 471 -24.50 -16.01 6.64
N VAL A 472 -24.22 -14.71 6.81
CA VAL A 472 -23.78 -14.13 8.09
C VAL A 472 -24.87 -14.27 9.15
N ILE A 473 -26.13 -13.94 8.81
CA ILE A 473 -27.26 -14.08 9.73
C ILE A 473 -27.40 -15.54 10.16
N THR A 474 -27.40 -16.47 9.21
CA THR A 474 -27.55 -17.91 9.48
C THR A 474 -26.41 -18.43 10.34
N HIS A 475 -25.17 -18.03 10.06
CA HIS A 475 -23.99 -18.37 10.85
C HIS A 475 -24.10 -17.85 12.29
N VAL A 476 -24.47 -16.58 12.48
CA VAL A 476 -24.63 -16.01 13.83
C VAL A 476 -25.78 -16.69 14.58
N SER A 477 -26.92 -16.93 13.93
CA SER A 477 -28.06 -17.62 14.54
C SER A 477 -27.72 -19.04 14.97
N LEU A 478 -27.05 -19.81 14.11
CA LEU A 478 -26.58 -21.15 14.44
C LEU A 478 -25.53 -21.11 15.56
N LEU A 479 -24.62 -20.13 15.57
CA LEU A 479 -23.62 -20.00 16.62
C LEU A 479 -24.29 -19.73 17.98
N ILE A 480 -25.28 -18.83 18.02
CA ILE A 480 -26.06 -18.56 19.24
C ILE A 480 -26.78 -19.83 19.69
N PHE A 481 -27.47 -20.51 18.77
CA PHE A 481 -28.19 -21.75 19.07
C PHE A 481 -27.27 -22.84 19.66
N PHE A 482 -26.18 -23.18 18.96
CA PHE A 482 -25.23 -24.19 19.42
C PHE A 482 -24.45 -23.76 20.66
N SER A 483 -24.20 -22.47 20.86
CA SER A 483 -23.60 -21.96 22.11
C SER A 483 -24.53 -22.11 23.32
N VAL A 484 -25.83 -21.87 23.14
CA VAL A 484 -26.84 -22.11 24.20
C VAL A 484 -26.93 -23.60 24.51
N VAL A 485 -27.01 -24.45 23.48
CA VAL A 485 -27.06 -25.92 23.64
C VAL A 485 -25.77 -26.47 24.27
N ALA A 486 -24.61 -25.94 23.91
CA ALA A 486 -23.34 -26.28 24.55
C ALA A 486 -23.30 -25.81 26.01
N GLY A 487 -23.92 -24.66 26.31
CA GLY A 487 -23.91 -24.03 27.62
C GLY A 487 -24.74 -24.80 28.64
N THR A 488 -25.84 -25.41 28.18
CA THR A 488 -26.68 -26.28 29.00
C THR A 488 -26.10 -27.68 29.21
N SER A 489 -25.12 -28.11 28.39
CA SER A 489 -24.50 -29.45 28.43
C SER A 489 -23.14 -29.52 29.13
N SER A 490 -22.90 -28.64 30.12
CA SER A 490 -21.77 -28.70 31.07
C SER A 490 -20.36 -28.44 30.51
N GLY A 491 -20.19 -28.20 29.19
CA GLY A 491 -18.87 -28.15 28.53
C GLY A 491 -18.23 -26.76 28.35
N LEU A 492 -18.90 -25.67 28.72
CA LEU A 492 -18.45 -24.29 28.44
C LEU A 492 -17.64 -23.62 29.55
N SER A 493 -17.48 -24.26 30.72
CA SER A 493 -16.72 -23.71 31.85
C SER A 493 -15.26 -23.43 31.51
N ASN A 494 -14.67 -24.18 30.58
CA ASN A 494 -13.27 -24.01 30.14
C ASN A 494 -13.08 -22.95 29.03
N MET A 495 -14.17 -22.47 28.41
CA MET A 495 -14.11 -21.50 27.30
C MET A 495 -14.53 -20.08 27.70
N VAL A 496 -15.06 -19.87 28.91
CA VAL A 496 -15.29 -18.51 29.43
C VAL A 496 -13.93 -17.87 29.67
N PRO A 497 -13.55 -16.84 28.90
CA PRO A 497 -12.29 -16.15 29.14
C PRO A 497 -12.32 -15.56 30.54
N GLY A 498 -11.28 -15.78 31.35
CA GLY A 498 -11.22 -15.23 32.70
C GLY A 498 -11.49 -13.73 32.71
N ASN A 499 -12.03 -13.18 33.80
CA ASN A 499 -12.59 -11.81 33.87
C ASN A 499 -11.71 -10.74 33.17
N THR A 500 -10.39 -10.86 33.25
CA THR A 500 -9.42 -9.99 32.55
C THR A 500 -9.60 -9.95 31.02
N VAL A 501 -9.82 -11.08 30.37
CA VAL A 501 -10.03 -11.15 28.91
C VAL A 501 -11.43 -10.63 28.55
N LEU A 502 -12.43 -10.88 29.40
CA LEU A 502 -13.77 -10.32 29.23
C LEU A 502 -13.74 -8.79 29.30
N TYR A 503 -13.04 -8.22 30.29
CA TYR A 503 -12.83 -6.77 30.41
C TYR A 503 -12.00 -6.20 29.26
N LEU A 504 -11.04 -6.96 28.72
CA LEU A 504 -10.26 -6.55 27.55
C LEU A 504 -11.16 -6.48 26.30
N ILE A 505 -11.97 -7.52 26.04
CA ILE A 505 -12.90 -7.55 24.90
C ILE A 505 -13.91 -6.42 25.02
N ALA A 506 -14.48 -6.22 26.22
CA ALA A 506 -15.39 -5.11 26.48
C ALA A 506 -14.68 -3.76 26.28
N GLY A 507 -13.48 -3.58 26.81
CA GLY A 507 -12.69 -2.35 26.66
C GLY A 507 -12.34 -2.05 25.20
N VAL A 508 -11.99 -3.07 24.40
CA VAL A 508 -11.75 -2.93 22.96
C VAL A 508 -13.04 -2.57 22.24
N ALA A 509 -14.15 -3.25 22.54
CA ALA A 509 -15.45 -2.95 21.93
C ALA A 509 -15.89 -1.50 22.23
N PHE A 510 -15.81 -1.07 23.49
CA PHE A 510 -16.08 0.31 23.90
C PHE A 510 -15.09 1.31 23.28
N GLY A 511 -13.82 0.94 23.14
CA GLY A 511 -12.81 1.76 22.47
C GLY A 511 -13.10 1.94 20.97
N VAL A 512 -13.54 0.88 20.29
CA VAL A 512 -13.96 0.94 18.88
C VAL A 512 -15.21 1.82 18.74
N VAL A 513 -16.25 1.56 19.54
CA VAL A 513 -17.48 2.37 19.54
C VAL A 513 -17.17 3.83 19.86
N GLY A 514 -16.35 4.08 20.88
CA GLY A 514 -15.86 5.41 21.25
C GLY A 514 -15.12 6.08 20.09
N THR A 515 -14.22 5.37 19.41
CA THR A 515 -13.48 5.92 18.26
C THR A 515 -14.43 6.32 17.12
N PHE A 516 -15.40 5.47 16.78
CA PHE A 516 -16.45 5.80 15.81
C PHE A 516 -17.32 6.98 16.26
N MET A 517 -17.56 7.08 17.57
CA MET A 517 -18.30 8.19 18.16
C MET A 517 -17.48 9.47 18.31
N PHE A 518 -16.15 9.48 18.40
CA PHE A 518 -15.37 10.72 18.61
C PHE A 518 -14.72 11.26 17.34
N VAL A 519 -14.51 10.43 16.31
CA VAL A 519 -13.87 10.85 15.06
C VAL A 519 -14.91 11.33 14.05
N PRO A 520 -15.02 12.64 13.75
CA PRO A 520 -16.08 13.19 12.89
C PRO A 520 -16.03 12.65 11.45
N LYS A 521 -14.83 12.34 10.93
CA LYS A 521 -14.68 11.68 9.61
C LYS A 521 -15.28 10.28 9.58
N LEU A 522 -15.16 9.52 10.68
CA LEU A 522 -15.70 8.17 10.80
C LEU A 522 -17.22 8.20 10.92
N ARG A 523 -17.77 9.17 11.67
CA ARG A 523 -19.23 9.41 11.72
C ARG A 523 -19.81 9.76 10.35
N LEU A 524 -19.13 10.64 9.62
CA LEU A 524 -19.56 11.05 8.28
C LEU A 524 -19.51 9.85 7.31
N TRP A 525 -18.44 9.06 7.37
CA TRP A 525 -18.32 7.84 6.59
C TRP A 525 -19.42 6.82 6.93
N LEU A 526 -19.72 6.62 8.22
CA LEU A 526 -20.81 5.74 8.66
C LEU A 526 -22.17 6.19 8.10
N LYS A 527 -22.43 7.51 8.11
CA LYS A 527 -23.68 8.09 7.58
C LYS A 527 -23.77 8.03 6.06
N VAL A 528 -22.69 8.32 5.34
CA VAL A 528 -22.72 8.51 3.88
C VAL A 528 -22.45 7.20 3.13
N ALA A 529 -21.61 6.32 3.66
CA ALA A 529 -21.22 5.08 2.98
C ALA A 529 -21.91 3.83 3.54
N VAL A 530 -22.00 3.68 4.87
CA VAL A 530 -22.49 2.43 5.50
C VAL A 530 -24.01 2.41 5.63
N ARG A 531 -24.61 3.49 6.14
CA ARG A 531 -26.07 3.56 6.39
C ARG A 531 -26.92 3.25 5.15
N PRO A 532 -26.63 3.76 3.94
CA PRO A 532 -27.43 3.45 2.76
C PRO A 532 -27.35 1.97 2.39
N GLN A 533 -26.16 1.37 2.47
CA GLN A 533 -25.94 -0.05 2.17
C GLN A 533 -26.69 -0.95 3.15
N VAL A 534 -26.66 -0.62 4.45
CA VAL A 534 -27.40 -1.37 5.47
C VAL A 534 -28.92 -1.24 5.25
N ALA A 535 -29.41 -0.05 4.91
CA ALA A 535 -30.83 0.15 4.62
C ALA A 535 -31.28 -0.68 3.41
N GLU A 536 -30.48 -0.71 2.33
CA GLU A 536 -30.74 -1.52 1.13
C GLU A 536 -30.80 -3.01 1.46
N VAL A 537 -29.82 -3.55 2.22
CA VAL A 537 -29.83 -4.96 2.65
C VAL A 537 -31.05 -5.28 3.51
N LEU A 538 -31.45 -4.38 4.43
CA LEU A 538 -32.64 -4.58 5.26
C LEU A 538 -33.93 -4.57 4.44
N THR A 539 -34.01 -3.72 3.42
CA THR A 539 -35.14 -3.71 2.48
C THR A 539 -35.20 -5.01 1.68
N GLU A 540 -34.07 -5.48 1.12
CA GLU A 540 -34.02 -6.74 0.37
C GLU A 540 -34.35 -7.96 1.25
N LEU A 541 -33.90 -7.99 2.51
CA LEU A 541 -34.27 -9.03 3.47
C LEU A 541 -35.78 -9.01 3.80
N GLY A 542 -36.36 -7.82 3.92
CA GLY A 542 -37.80 -7.64 4.14
C GLY A 542 -38.63 -8.10 2.94
N GLU A 543 -38.17 -7.87 1.71
CA GLU A 543 -38.78 -8.40 0.50
C GLU A 543 -38.63 -9.92 0.41
N LEU A 544 -37.46 -10.45 0.76
CA LEU A 544 -37.21 -11.89 0.76
C LEU A 544 -38.10 -12.63 1.77
N ALA A 545 -38.36 -12.02 2.94
CA ALA A 545 -39.27 -12.59 3.94
C ALA A 545 -40.71 -12.77 3.42
N ARG A 546 -41.10 -12.06 2.34
CA ARG A 546 -42.41 -12.23 1.69
C ARG A 546 -42.48 -13.42 0.73
N ASP A 547 -41.35 -14.02 0.37
CA ASP A 547 -41.26 -15.22 -0.47
C ASP A 547 -40.72 -16.41 0.35
N PRO A 548 -41.60 -17.13 1.08
CA PRO A 548 -41.17 -18.16 2.03
C PRO A 548 -40.45 -19.33 1.37
N LYS A 549 -40.74 -19.62 0.10
CA LYS A 549 -40.06 -20.68 -0.66
C LYS A 549 -38.61 -20.27 -0.96
N ARG A 550 -38.39 -19.04 -1.41
CA ARG A 550 -37.02 -18.55 -1.67
C ARG A 550 -36.23 -18.38 -0.38
N PHE A 551 -36.84 -17.81 0.65
CA PHE A 551 -36.21 -17.61 1.95
C PHE A 551 -35.74 -18.93 2.56
N SER A 552 -36.58 -19.98 2.54
CA SER A 552 -36.21 -21.29 3.05
C SER A 552 -35.08 -21.95 2.26
N ILE A 553 -35.06 -21.86 0.93
CA ILE A 553 -33.95 -22.40 0.11
C ILE A 553 -32.62 -21.69 0.45
N ILE A 554 -32.63 -20.36 0.61
CA ILE A 554 -31.41 -19.61 0.93
C ILE A 554 -30.90 -19.97 2.33
N ILE A 555 -31.78 -19.99 3.33
CA ILE A 555 -31.40 -20.35 4.70
C ILE A 555 -30.91 -21.80 4.77
N LEU A 556 -31.63 -22.74 4.15
CA LEU A 556 -31.21 -24.14 4.13
C LEU A 556 -29.86 -24.31 3.42
N GLY A 557 -29.63 -23.58 2.32
CA GLY A 557 -28.33 -23.57 1.65
C GLY A 557 -27.21 -23.01 2.53
N CYS A 558 -27.44 -21.89 3.22
CA CYS A 558 -26.48 -21.27 4.14
C CYS A 558 -26.25 -22.09 5.43
N ALA A 559 -27.27 -22.81 5.90
CA ALA A 559 -27.17 -23.72 7.02
C ALA A 559 -26.42 -24.98 6.60
N ALA A 560 -26.67 -25.52 5.40
CA ALA A 560 -25.97 -26.68 4.86
C ALA A 560 -24.47 -26.41 4.67
N THR A 561 -24.06 -25.20 4.25
CA THR A 561 -22.64 -24.84 4.17
C THR A 561 -21.99 -24.76 5.56
N THR A 562 -22.64 -24.08 6.50
CA THR A 562 -22.13 -23.90 7.87
C THR A 562 -22.07 -25.21 8.64
N LEU A 563 -23.18 -25.96 8.68
CA LEU A 563 -23.26 -27.25 9.37
C LEU A 563 -22.47 -28.33 8.64
N GLY A 564 -22.40 -28.28 7.31
CA GLY A 564 -21.55 -29.18 6.52
C GLY A 564 -20.07 -28.99 6.84
N ALA A 565 -19.60 -27.74 7.02
CA ALA A 565 -18.25 -27.50 7.49
C ALA A 565 -18.00 -28.08 8.90
N ALA A 566 -18.94 -27.91 9.82
CA ALA A 566 -18.87 -28.48 11.16
C ALA A 566 -18.89 -30.02 11.15
N LEU A 567 -19.77 -30.62 10.35
CA LEU A 567 -19.88 -32.07 10.16
C LEU A 567 -18.62 -32.65 9.51
N ALA A 568 -18.01 -31.96 8.55
CA ALA A 568 -16.76 -32.39 7.95
C ALA A 568 -15.60 -32.37 8.96
N LEU A 569 -15.55 -31.35 9.84
CA LEU A 569 -14.56 -31.33 10.92
C LEU A 569 -14.84 -32.44 11.94
N TRP A 570 -16.11 -32.65 12.31
CA TRP A 570 -16.48 -33.70 13.26
C TRP A 570 -16.17 -35.09 12.71
N ALA A 571 -16.51 -35.37 11.44
CA ALA A 571 -16.12 -36.61 10.77
C ALA A 571 -14.59 -36.77 10.70
N SER A 572 -13.84 -35.68 10.54
CA SER A 572 -12.38 -35.74 10.60
C SER A 572 -11.88 -36.07 12.01
N VAL A 573 -12.53 -35.60 13.07
CA VAL A 573 -12.21 -35.97 14.46
C VAL A 573 -12.53 -37.44 14.75
N GLU A 574 -13.69 -37.93 14.29
CA GLU A 574 -14.04 -39.35 14.40
C GLU A 574 -13.06 -40.26 13.64
N ALA A 575 -12.53 -39.80 12.50
CA ALA A 575 -11.54 -40.55 11.73
C ALA A 575 -10.22 -40.83 12.46
N PHE A 576 -9.88 -40.06 13.50
CA PHE A 576 -8.66 -40.21 14.32
C PHE A 576 -8.95 -40.66 15.76
N GLY A 577 -10.11 -41.30 16.01
CA GLY A 577 -10.45 -41.88 17.31
C GLY A 577 -11.41 -41.04 18.18
N GLY A 578 -11.98 -39.98 17.63
CA GLY A 578 -13.09 -39.25 18.25
C GLY A 578 -12.69 -38.47 19.51
N GLY A 579 -13.63 -38.37 20.47
CA GLY A 579 -13.37 -37.80 21.80
C GLY A 579 -14.01 -36.44 22.08
N THR A 580 -14.84 -35.91 21.17
CA THR A 580 -15.64 -34.70 21.40
C THR A 580 -17.04 -34.83 20.81
N THR A 581 -17.98 -34.02 21.29
CA THR A 581 -19.35 -34.01 20.77
C THR A 581 -19.47 -33.19 19.49
N PHE A 582 -20.44 -33.53 18.64
CA PHE A 582 -20.77 -32.73 17.45
C PHE A 582 -21.08 -31.26 17.79
N VAL A 583 -21.74 -31.01 18.93
CA VAL A 583 -22.05 -29.65 19.41
C VAL A 583 -20.77 -28.87 19.67
N THR A 584 -19.80 -29.47 20.36
CA THR A 584 -18.49 -28.87 20.62
C THR A 584 -17.76 -28.53 19.33
N VAL A 585 -17.66 -29.48 18.40
CA VAL A 585 -16.98 -29.26 17.12
C VAL A 585 -17.67 -28.18 16.30
N THR A 586 -19.00 -28.10 16.36
CA THR A 586 -19.77 -27.04 15.69
C THR A 586 -19.41 -25.67 16.25
N VAL A 587 -19.44 -25.48 17.57
CA VAL A 587 -19.05 -24.21 18.21
C VAL A 587 -17.62 -23.82 17.84
N VAL A 588 -16.67 -24.77 17.92
CA VAL A 588 -15.27 -24.54 17.54
C VAL A 588 -15.13 -24.15 16.06
N THR A 589 -15.84 -24.84 15.16
CA THR A 589 -15.81 -24.54 13.72
C THR A 589 -16.33 -23.14 13.45
N MET A 590 -17.41 -22.75 14.13
CA MET A 590 -18.05 -21.45 13.91
C MET A 590 -17.25 -20.29 14.48
N ILE A 591 -16.69 -20.45 15.69
CA ILE A 591 -15.77 -19.46 16.28
C ILE A 591 -14.47 -19.37 15.45
N GLY A 592 -13.89 -20.53 15.10
CA GLY A 592 -12.67 -20.62 14.30
C GLY A 592 -12.82 -20.01 12.91
N GLY A 593 -13.94 -20.28 12.22
CA GLY A 593 -14.26 -19.66 10.93
C GLY A 593 -14.42 -18.14 11.01
N THR A 594 -15.01 -17.64 12.10
CA THR A 594 -15.17 -16.20 12.32
C THR A 594 -13.81 -15.53 12.58
N LEU A 595 -12.97 -16.12 13.44
CA LEU A 595 -11.62 -15.64 13.71
C LEU A 595 -10.73 -15.67 12.45
N ALA A 596 -10.84 -16.73 11.66
CA ALA A 596 -10.12 -16.88 10.41
C ALA A 596 -10.50 -15.80 9.37
N SER A 597 -11.78 -15.43 9.29
CA SER A 597 -12.25 -14.39 8.36
C SER A 597 -11.66 -13.00 8.67
N ALA A 598 -11.25 -12.76 9.91
CA ALA A 598 -10.59 -11.53 10.33
C ALA A 598 -9.08 -11.52 10.03
N ALA A 599 -8.49 -12.68 9.72
CA ALA A 599 -7.07 -12.77 9.39
C ALA A 599 -6.82 -12.32 7.95
N PRO A 600 -5.85 -11.43 7.68
CA PRO A 600 -5.54 -10.94 6.33
C PRO A 600 -4.74 -11.97 5.50
N THR A 601 -4.93 -13.27 5.73
CA THR A 601 -4.23 -14.35 5.02
C THR A 601 -5.09 -14.92 3.89
N PRO A 602 -4.52 -15.18 2.69
CA PRO A 602 -5.26 -15.86 1.61
C PRO A 602 -5.80 -17.21 2.08
N GLY A 603 -7.12 -17.42 1.93
CA GLY A 603 -7.80 -18.66 2.34
C GLY A 603 -7.78 -18.97 3.84
N GLY A 604 -7.40 -18.02 4.69
CA GLY A 604 -7.31 -18.20 6.13
C GLY A 604 -6.25 -19.23 6.56
N VAL A 605 -5.36 -19.66 5.66
CA VAL A 605 -4.26 -20.59 5.98
C VAL A 605 -3.50 -20.03 7.19
N GLY A 606 -3.10 -20.88 8.14
CA GLY A 606 -2.53 -20.47 9.42
C GLY A 606 -3.56 -20.23 10.49
N ALA A 607 -4.41 -19.24 10.23
CA ALA A 607 -5.34 -18.71 11.21
C ALA A 607 -6.47 -19.71 11.48
N VAL A 608 -7.03 -20.33 10.44
CA VAL A 608 -8.08 -21.35 10.56
C VAL A 608 -7.58 -22.51 11.40
N GLU A 609 -6.43 -23.07 11.05
CA GLU A 609 -5.93 -24.27 11.70
C GLU A 609 -5.54 -24.00 13.15
N ALA A 610 -4.87 -22.88 13.43
CA ALA A 610 -4.55 -22.50 14.80
C ALA A 610 -5.81 -22.28 15.64
N ALA A 611 -6.85 -21.64 15.08
CA ALA A 611 -8.11 -21.41 15.78
C ALA A 611 -8.88 -22.71 16.03
N LEU A 612 -8.92 -23.64 15.06
CA LEU A 612 -9.60 -24.93 15.21
C LEU A 612 -8.85 -25.86 16.15
N ILE A 613 -7.52 -25.99 16.02
CA ILE A 613 -6.69 -26.81 16.92
C ILE A 613 -6.77 -26.27 18.34
N GLY A 614 -6.60 -24.96 18.52
CA GLY A 614 -6.71 -24.31 19.81
C GLY A 614 -8.10 -24.44 20.42
N GLY A 615 -9.15 -24.32 19.60
CA GLY A 615 -10.54 -24.53 20.03
C GLY A 615 -10.79 -25.96 20.49
N LEU A 616 -10.42 -26.98 19.70
CA LEU A 616 -10.58 -28.38 20.07
C LEU A 616 -9.78 -28.73 21.35
N ALA A 617 -8.55 -28.22 21.46
CA ALA A 617 -7.72 -28.40 22.65
C ALA A 617 -8.35 -27.75 23.90
N ALA A 618 -8.99 -26.58 23.76
CA ALA A 618 -9.71 -25.92 24.86
C ALA A 618 -10.90 -26.75 25.38
N PHE A 619 -11.49 -27.60 24.53
CA PHE A 619 -12.53 -28.56 24.90
C PHE A 619 -11.98 -29.93 25.33
N GLY A 620 -10.66 -30.04 25.57
CA GLY A 620 -10.02 -31.22 26.14
C GLY A 620 -9.57 -32.26 25.11
N LEU A 621 -9.66 -31.98 23.80
CA LEU A 621 -9.19 -32.90 22.78
C LEU A 621 -7.65 -32.92 22.74
N PRO A 622 -6.98 -34.08 22.86
CA PRO A 622 -5.52 -34.18 22.80
C PRO A 622 -4.97 -33.63 21.48
N ALA A 623 -3.79 -33.01 21.52
CA ALA A 623 -3.14 -32.46 20.33
C ALA A 623 -2.86 -33.53 19.24
N SER A 624 -2.60 -34.77 19.65
CA SER A 624 -2.43 -35.93 18.74
C SER A 624 -3.69 -36.32 17.97
N ILE A 625 -4.88 -35.84 18.37
CA ILE A 625 -6.12 -36.01 17.60
C ILE A 625 -6.51 -34.70 16.93
N ALA A 626 -6.41 -33.57 17.66
CA ALA A 626 -6.82 -32.27 17.15
C ALA A 626 -6.01 -31.83 15.90
N VAL A 627 -4.69 -31.99 15.92
CA VAL A 627 -3.81 -31.60 14.80
C VAL A 627 -4.13 -32.38 13.53
N PRO A 628 -4.09 -33.74 13.50
CA PRO A 628 -4.35 -34.48 12.28
C PRO A 628 -5.80 -34.35 11.80
N SER A 629 -6.77 -34.23 12.71
CA SER A 629 -8.19 -34.03 12.36
C SER A 629 -8.41 -32.71 11.63
N VAL A 630 -7.78 -31.62 12.12
CA VAL A 630 -7.87 -30.32 11.45
C VAL A 630 -7.14 -30.35 10.11
N LEU A 631 -5.99 -31.02 10.01
CA LEU A 631 -5.30 -31.18 8.73
C LEU A 631 -6.13 -31.98 7.71
N LEU A 632 -6.76 -33.09 8.11
CA LEU A 632 -7.67 -33.86 7.26
C LEU A 632 -8.87 -33.00 6.85
N TYR A 633 -9.50 -32.30 7.79
CA TYR A 633 -10.57 -31.35 7.48
C TYR A 633 -10.15 -30.32 6.41
N ARG A 634 -8.94 -29.76 6.51
CA ARG A 634 -8.42 -28.82 5.51
C ARG A 634 -8.14 -29.48 4.18
N VAL A 635 -7.65 -30.72 4.16
CA VAL A 635 -7.51 -31.50 2.92
C VAL A 635 -8.87 -31.65 2.24
N LEU A 636 -9.90 -32.03 2.99
CA LEU A 636 -11.24 -32.30 2.47
C LEU A 636 -12.02 -31.05 2.04
N THR A 637 -11.83 -29.91 2.72
CA THR A 637 -12.67 -28.71 2.53
C THR A 637 -11.95 -27.55 1.84
N CYS A 638 -10.62 -27.56 1.82
CA CYS A 638 -9.82 -26.49 1.24
C CYS A 638 -8.91 -27.01 0.14
N TRP A 639 -7.95 -27.88 0.44
CA TRP A 639 -6.89 -28.22 -0.51
C TRP A 639 -7.40 -29.01 -1.71
N LEU A 640 -8.14 -30.11 -1.49
CA LEU A 640 -8.69 -30.92 -2.58
C LEU A 640 -9.63 -30.10 -3.48
N PRO A 641 -10.59 -29.32 -2.93
CA PRO A 641 -11.41 -28.42 -3.74
C PRO A 641 -10.63 -27.33 -4.49
N VAL A 642 -9.57 -26.75 -3.91
CA VAL A 642 -8.73 -25.76 -4.60
C VAL A 642 -8.04 -26.38 -5.81
N PHE A 643 -7.53 -27.61 -5.68
CA PHE A 643 -6.93 -28.36 -6.80
C PHE A 643 -7.95 -28.63 -7.92
N LEU A 644 -9.20 -28.96 -7.58
CA LEU A 644 -10.28 -29.17 -8.56
C LEU A 644 -10.84 -27.85 -9.11
N GLY A 645 -10.80 -26.78 -8.32
CA GLY A 645 -11.34 -25.47 -8.66
C GLY A 645 -10.55 -24.76 -9.75
N TRP A 646 -9.22 -24.93 -9.79
CA TRP A 646 -8.38 -24.35 -10.84
C TRP A 646 -8.72 -24.82 -12.28
N PRO A 647 -8.77 -26.13 -12.59
CA PRO A 647 -9.18 -26.59 -13.91
C PRO A 647 -10.65 -26.26 -14.20
N THR A 648 -11.52 -26.30 -13.19
CA THR A 648 -12.93 -25.89 -13.34
C THR A 648 -13.06 -24.42 -13.73
N LEU A 649 -12.28 -23.53 -13.11
CA LEU A 649 -12.23 -22.11 -13.46
C LEU A 649 -11.76 -21.91 -14.91
N ARG A 650 -10.70 -22.62 -15.32
CA ARG A 650 -10.22 -22.58 -16.72
C ARG A 650 -11.28 -23.06 -17.71
N TRP A 651 -12.01 -24.12 -17.36
CA TRP A 651 -13.11 -24.63 -18.17
C TRP A 651 -14.24 -23.61 -18.30
N LEU A 652 -14.63 -22.95 -17.20
CA LEU A 652 -15.63 -21.88 -17.20
C LEU A 652 -15.22 -20.68 -18.06
N THR A 653 -13.96 -20.25 -17.97
CA THR A 653 -13.42 -19.16 -18.80
C THR A 653 -13.40 -19.55 -20.29
N LYS A 654 -13.05 -20.80 -20.62
CA LYS A 654 -13.05 -21.29 -22.01
C LYS A 654 -14.45 -21.32 -22.64
N HIS A 655 -15.49 -21.52 -21.83
CA HIS A 655 -16.89 -21.53 -22.28
C HIS A 655 -17.58 -20.16 -22.11
N ASP A 656 -16.83 -19.09 -21.87
CA ASP A 656 -17.32 -17.71 -21.69
C ASP A 656 -18.38 -17.56 -20.57
N MET A 657 -18.29 -18.41 -19.54
CA MET A 657 -19.22 -18.42 -18.40
C MET A 657 -18.77 -17.52 -17.25
N VAL A 658 -17.50 -17.08 -17.27
CA VAL A 658 -16.91 -16.10 -16.34
C VAL A 658 -16.00 -15.18 -17.11
#